data_AF-A0A923NGM7-F1
#
_entry.id   AF-A0A923NGM7-F1
#
_cell.length_a   1.000
_cell.length_b   1.000
_cell.length_c   1.000
_cell.angle_alpha   90.00
_cell.angle_beta   90.00
_cell.angle_gamma   90.00
#
_symmetry.space_group_name_H-M   'P 1'
#
loop_
_entity.id
_entity.type
_entity.pdbx_description
1 polymer ?
#
loop_
_entity_poly.entity_id
_entity_poly.type
_entity_poly.pdbx_seq_one_letter_code
_entity_poly.pdbx_strand_id
1 'polypeptide(L)'
;MSQNKKGSNDSATDLTADILKAMQELQDAVQSAESRAAVVVQPTSSVPPVNGVLAYTANPTTRLLAGSTVTRCDPSATRDQIQQAMDDLQNATATAKTEREAANQSAHDAIAAANQSAVSGDPAVQEALAKLQAIMLAVAAQDSASDLTADIASAMTALQNAMQDANNALDALRQDASDLISQAKPVSHEADVAPKVAALQKLLGDDPNAITTAIENATAALQAALQKDGASRQSTNTAADKLVAEAKNPAIANNEAVAQAMQHLQAVQAEQAAADNPNSLTADINAATKALADAIKAAEANRNAARDAASSLLGKTAPLSNEAAVGTAKVALQKLLLLANPTSTAAQIADATQAVRNAVSQAQPDRDAANTAADDAIAQVPSDLADEPSVSAAVANLKKIQVMSTAATDTADALSQDILDAIQTLADARDVAAAKQDTARQDAADALAQTAPLSNEKPVADAVRELKNAVLANPDATASEIAAATAALNTAATADKSDRDDANAAGTQAIADAQGSDQVNEPAVKSALQELQLVVMSDAANDSPDALTADIDAARKALDNALATAQAAQEQARKDAASAVAQASPVSHELATAQAINALIEKVLANDTATAQEITDATQKLLNETADAKADRSSAETDAQNTITKAMNSEQSEEPAVQEAIDHLNQEMQAEAATDSSAALTADIAEKLAELKTAVNQAATAQEAAKDKANEALNDLQPVSNEPGVETAKAALLDKLLADPAASTQDVQNATKALTEATTAEKDKRDAINTEADSYITDVQNSAQASEPTVVSALNALRQDLQAKAATDDADALTADIEQAIADLATAQETAAGNQETARDAAKAAIAETEPVSYEDTVSTARKEICKLFWQMRMQRPLKFRRQRKQ
;
A
#
# COMPACT_ATOMS: atom_id res chain seq x y z
N MET A 1 34.07 10.41 47.11
CA MET A 1 33.16 10.07 48.23
C MET A 1 33.48 8.65 48.69
N SER A 2 33.70 8.47 50.00
CA SER A 2 33.76 7.20 50.77
C SER A 2 34.82 6.14 50.42
N GLN A 3 35.41 5.39 51.35
CA GLN A 3 35.69 5.48 52.79
C GLN A 3 36.34 4.13 53.18
N ASN A 4 37.17 4.13 54.23
CA ASN A 4 37.40 3.03 55.19
C ASN A 4 38.21 1.78 54.72
N LYS A 5 39.01 1.09 55.55
CA LYS A 5 39.26 1.11 57.01
C LYS A 5 40.47 0.20 57.32
N LYS A 6 41.17 0.52 58.44
CA LYS A 6 41.72 -0.33 59.55
C LYS A 6 42.37 -1.69 59.19
N GLY A 7 43.48 -2.13 59.79
CA GLY A 7 44.06 -1.80 61.09
C GLY A 7 44.23 -3.08 61.94
N SER A 8 45.25 -3.07 62.80
CA SER A 8 45.40 -3.85 64.05
C SER A 8 46.00 -5.28 64.04
N ASN A 9 47.08 -5.37 64.82
CA ASN A 9 47.22 -6.17 66.05
C ASN A 9 48.04 -7.47 66.06
N ASP A 10 49.10 -7.36 66.85
CA ASP A 10 49.36 -8.10 68.10
C ASP A 10 49.93 -9.51 68.13
N SER A 11 50.88 -9.58 69.07
CA SER A 11 51.06 -10.58 70.12
C SER A 11 52.11 -11.67 69.93
N ALA A 12 53.16 -11.48 70.72
CA ALA A 12 53.84 -12.45 71.55
C ALA A 12 53.08 -13.77 71.81
N THR A 13 53.80 -14.88 71.72
CA THR A 13 53.66 -16.07 72.57
C THR A 13 55.03 -16.76 72.54
N ASP A 14 55.76 -16.74 73.66
CA ASP A 14 55.66 -17.74 74.73
C ASP A 14 56.24 -19.08 74.30
N LEU A 15 57.51 -19.26 74.61
CA LEU A 15 58.30 -20.46 74.39
C LEU A 15 58.35 -21.25 75.70
N THR A 16 57.16 -21.66 76.16
CA THR A 16 56.98 -22.73 77.14
C THR A 16 56.78 -24.06 76.39
N ALA A 17 57.79 -24.45 75.60
CA ALA A 17 57.80 -25.71 74.83
C ALA A 17 59.16 -26.43 74.79
N ASP A 18 60.26 -25.79 75.22
CA ASP A 18 61.61 -26.38 75.17
C ASP A 18 62.00 -27.19 76.42
N ILE A 19 61.17 -27.16 77.47
CA ILE A 19 61.41 -27.91 78.72
C ILE A 19 60.84 -29.35 78.67
N LEU A 20 60.13 -29.76 77.60
CA LEU A 20 59.47 -31.07 77.56
C LEU A 20 59.95 -32.10 76.50
N LYS A 21 61.03 -31.84 75.74
CA LYS A 21 61.43 -32.76 74.64
C LYS A 21 62.86 -33.32 74.65
N ALA A 22 63.73 -32.97 75.60
CA ALA A 22 65.08 -33.58 75.69
C ALA A 22 65.38 -34.31 77.02
N MET A 23 64.35 -34.57 77.84
CA MET A 23 64.33 -35.69 78.79
C MET A 23 63.99 -37.04 78.12
N GLN A 24 63.94 -37.11 76.79
CA GLN A 24 63.53 -38.29 76.01
C GLN A 24 64.64 -38.85 75.08
N GLU A 25 65.87 -38.33 75.13
CA GLU A 25 67.01 -38.86 74.34
C GLU A 25 68.17 -39.39 75.19
N LEU A 26 68.00 -39.43 76.52
CA LEU A 26 68.91 -40.11 77.45
C LEU A 26 68.56 -41.60 77.65
N GLN A 27 67.59 -42.13 76.90
CA GLN A 27 67.00 -43.42 77.21
C GLN A 27 66.50 -44.20 75.99
N ASP A 28 67.24 -44.20 74.89
CA ASP A 28 67.18 -45.33 73.94
C ASP A 28 68.53 -45.49 73.22
N ALA A 29 69.20 -46.58 73.60
CA ALA A 29 70.26 -47.30 72.88
C ALA A 29 71.68 -46.70 72.88
N VAL A 30 72.69 -47.15 73.64
CA VAL A 30 72.93 -48.37 74.44
C VAL A 30 72.19 -49.61 73.94
N GLN A 31 72.65 -50.16 72.82
CA GLN A 31 72.85 -51.60 72.58
C GLN A 31 72.66 -51.98 71.11
N SER A 32 73.77 -51.93 70.37
CA SER A 32 74.19 -53.11 69.61
C SER A 32 75.70 -53.13 69.61
N ALA A 33 76.23 -53.82 70.61
CA ALA A 33 77.63 -54.15 70.75
C ALA A 33 77.90 -55.56 70.19
N GLU A 34 79.19 -55.86 70.08
CA GLU A 34 79.79 -57.20 70.09
C GLU A 34 79.84 -57.96 68.76
N SER A 35 80.95 -58.59 68.37
CA SER A 35 82.02 -59.27 69.13
C SER A 35 83.20 -59.54 68.15
N ARG A 36 84.43 -59.96 68.51
CA ARG A 36 84.99 -60.92 69.50
C ARG A 36 86.50 -60.57 69.62
N ALA A 37 87.33 -60.96 70.61
CA ALA A 37 87.36 -61.97 71.68
C ALA A 37 88.67 -61.68 72.46
N ALA A 38 88.95 -62.10 73.70
CA ALA A 38 88.24 -62.73 74.81
C ALA A 38 89.25 -62.82 75.98
N VAL A 39 88.85 -62.73 77.26
CA VAL A 39 88.86 -63.80 78.30
C VAL A 39 89.67 -63.33 79.54
N VAL A 40 89.26 -63.43 80.82
CA VAL A 40 88.08 -63.99 81.52
C VAL A 40 88.14 -63.64 83.03
N VAL A 41 87.01 -63.19 83.61
CA VAL A 41 86.33 -63.61 84.89
C VAL A 41 87.06 -63.40 86.24
N GLN A 42 86.65 -62.44 87.10
CA GLN A 42 85.49 -62.38 88.07
C GLN A 42 85.79 -63.03 89.46
N PRO A 43 85.04 -62.78 90.58
CA PRO A 43 84.02 -61.74 90.87
C PRO A 43 83.97 -61.17 92.33
N THR A 44 83.11 -60.15 92.51
CA THR A 44 82.08 -59.90 93.58
C THR A 44 82.39 -59.63 95.08
N SER A 45 81.89 -58.45 95.50
CA SER A 45 80.81 -58.22 96.51
C SER A 45 81.05 -58.34 98.03
N SER A 46 80.89 -57.18 98.67
CA SER A 46 79.94 -56.87 99.77
C SER A 46 79.89 -57.68 101.08
N VAL A 47 80.11 -56.90 102.16
CA VAL A 47 79.45 -56.91 103.49
C VAL A 47 80.17 -57.73 104.61
N PRO A 48 80.24 -57.19 105.86
CA PRO A 48 81.14 -57.60 106.95
C PRO A 48 80.44 -58.60 107.92
N PRO A 49 81.08 -59.24 108.95
CA PRO A 49 81.62 -58.59 110.17
C PRO A 49 82.78 -59.30 110.95
N VAL A 50 83.43 -58.53 111.84
CA VAL A 50 83.78 -58.78 113.27
C VAL A 50 84.60 -60.02 113.75
N ASN A 51 85.65 -59.68 114.51
CA ASN A 51 86.34 -60.34 115.64
C ASN A 51 86.93 -61.76 115.52
N GLY A 52 88.24 -61.81 115.81
CA GLY A 52 88.63 -62.30 117.13
C GLY A 52 89.67 -63.41 117.14
N VAL A 53 90.93 -63.05 117.38
CA VAL A 53 91.66 -63.17 118.66
C VAL A 53 92.47 -64.47 118.75
N LEU A 54 93.68 -64.28 119.27
CA LEU A 54 94.52 -65.19 120.04
C LEU A 54 95.59 -65.93 119.23
N ALA A 55 96.82 -66.03 119.68
CA ALA A 55 97.67 -65.25 120.57
C ALA A 55 98.97 -66.05 120.62
N TYR A 56 100.04 -65.31 120.86
CA TYR A 56 101.06 -65.68 121.83
C TYR A 56 102.24 -66.55 121.39
N THR A 57 103.31 -66.18 122.07
CA THR A 57 104.57 -66.88 122.33
C THR A 57 105.53 -66.93 121.14
N ALA A 58 106.83 -66.80 121.32
CA ALA A 58 107.64 -66.36 122.44
C ALA A 58 109.07 -66.39 121.92
N ASN A 59 109.82 -65.34 122.23
CA ASN A 59 111.23 -65.38 122.61
C ASN A 59 111.71 -66.79 123.07
N PRO A 60 112.89 -67.23 122.61
CA PRO A 60 113.88 -67.69 123.56
C PRO A 60 115.14 -66.81 123.48
N THR A 61 115.56 -66.25 124.60
CA THR A 61 116.63 -66.81 125.47
C THR A 61 118.00 -66.56 124.84
N THR A 62 118.90 -65.76 125.42
CA THR A 62 119.50 -66.08 126.73
C THR A 62 120.08 -64.83 127.40
N ARG A 63 119.67 -64.64 128.65
CA ARG A 63 120.29 -63.83 129.69
C ARG A 63 121.44 -64.63 130.28
N LEU A 64 122.59 -64.02 130.59
CA LEU A 64 123.48 -64.24 131.75
C LEU A 64 124.88 -63.64 131.40
N LEU A 65 125.53 -62.78 132.19
CA LEU A 65 125.46 -62.50 133.63
C LEU A 65 125.93 -61.07 133.95
N ALA A 66 125.33 -60.50 134.99
CA ALA A 66 125.95 -59.44 135.77
C ALA A 66 126.75 -60.07 136.93
N GLY A 67 127.98 -59.57 137.12
CA GLY A 67 128.51 -59.25 138.45
C GLY A 67 129.50 -60.21 139.10
N SER A 68 130.74 -59.74 139.28
CA SER A 68 131.41 -59.79 140.60
C SER A 68 132.57 -58.80 140.62
N THR A 69 132.61 -57.92 141.63
CA THR A 69 133.78 -57.12 142.01
C THR A 69 134.60 -57.90 143.03
N VAL A 70 135.87 -58.25 142.79
CA VAL A 70 136.85 -58.54 143.89
C VAL A 70 138.29 -58.23 143.49
N THR A 71 138.90 -57.36 144.29
CA THR A 71 140.33 -57.02 144.46
C THR A 71 141.07 -58.09 145.29
N ARG A 72 142.41 -58.19 145.15
CA ARG A 72 143.42 -58.99 145.94
C ARG A 72 143.74 -60.39 145.41
N CYS A 73 144.98 -60.63 144.96
CA CYS A 73 146.19 -61.07 145.69
C CYS A 73 146.13 -62.53 146.18
N ASP A 74 146.80 -63.44 145.46
CA ASP A 74 147.87 -64.38 145.88
C ASP A 74 148.03 -65.50 144.78
N PRO A 75 148.72 -66.64 144.96
CA PRO A 75 149.82 -67.13 144.12
C PRO A 75 149.44 -68.11 142.98
N SER A 76 150.28 -68.15 141.93
CA SER A 76 150.37 -69.09 140.79
C SER A 76 149.52 -68.83 139.51
N ALA A 77 149.94 -67.86 138.68
CA ALA A 77 149.55 -67.73 137.26
C ALA A 77 150.77 -67.97 136.33
N THR A 78 150.57 -68.64 135.18
CA THR A 78 151.62 -69.15 134.26
C THR A 78 151.55 -68.58 132.85
N ARG A 79 152.66 -68.70 132.11
CA ARG A 79 153.07 -68.08 130.82
C ARG A 79 152.03 -67.97 129.69
N ASP A 80 150.99 -68.80 129.63
CA ASP A 80 149.99 -68.77 128.54
C ASP A 80 148.95 -67.62 128.68
N GLN A 81 148.75 -67.09 129.88
CA GLN A 81 147.74 -66.04 130.13
C GLN A 81 148.21 -64.61 129.75
N ILE A 82 149.50 -64.40 129.43
CA ILE A 82 150.04 -63.12 128.92
C ILE A 82 149.98 -63.05 127.38
N GLN A 83 149.92 -64.19 126.68
CA GLN A 83 149.78 -64.22 125.21
C GLN A 83 148.35 -63.97 124.74
N GLN A 84 147.34 -64.44 125.50
CA GLN A 84 145.93 -64.25 125.18
C GLN A 84 145.47 -62.78 125.24
N ALA A 85 146.11 -61.94 126.07
CA ALA A 85 145.69 -60.57 126.33
C ALA A 85 146.22 -59.49 125.34
N MET A 86 147.13 -59.83 124.42
CA MET A 86 147.57 -58.89 123.37
C MET A 86 146.99 -59.21 121.98
N ASP A 87 146.65 -60.46 121.70
CA ASP A 87 145.89 -60.84 120.49
C ASP A 87 144.50 -60.15 120.46
N ASP A 88 143.93 -59.82 121.64
CA ASP A 88 142.65 -59.13 121.77
C ASP A 88 142.71 -57.61 121.48
N LEU A 89 143.88 -56.95 121.56
CA LEU A 89 143.99 -55.50 121.26
C LEU A 89 144.20 -55.24 119.75
N GLN A 90 144.77 -56.18 119.01
CA GLN A 90 145.00 -56.05 117.57
C GLN A 90 143.74 -56.30 116.72
N ASN A 91 142.69 -56.93 117.25
CA ASN A 91 141.46 -57.24 116.53
C ASN A 91 140.39 -56.12 116.58
N ALA A 92 140.51 -55.14 117.48
CA ALA A 92 139.45 -54.12 117.68
C ALA A 92 139.58 -52.87 116.79
N THR A 93 140.69 -52.64 116.10
CA THR A 93 140.93 -51.39 115.33
C THR A 93 140.59 -51.50 113.83
N ALA A 94 140.39 -52.70 113.28
CA ALA A 94 140.15 -52.88 111.83
C ALA A 94 138.68 -52.69 111.38
N THR A 95 137.70 -52.75 112.29
CA THR A 95 136.27 -52.75 111.92
C THR A 95 135.65 -51.34 111.78
N ALA A 96 136.22 -50.30 112.40
CA ALA A 96 135.62 -48.96 112.42
C ALA A 96 135.91 -48.07 111.18
N LYS A 97 136.69 -48.54 110.19
CA LYS A 97 137.04 -47.75 108.99
C LYS A 97 136.11 -47.98 107.79
N THR A 98 135.40 -49.11 107.72
CA THR A 98 134.67 -49.54 106.51
C THR A 98 133.27 -48.94 106.37
N GLU A 99 132.60 -48.51 107.45
CA GLU A 99 131.23 -47.97 107.37
C GLU A 99 131.16 -46.50 106.92
N ARG A 100 132.26 -45.73 107.06
CA ARG A 100 132.29 -44.30 106.68
C ARG A 100 132.46 -44.08 105.17
N GLU A 101 133.11 -45.00 104.45
CA GLU A 101 133.35 -44.87 103.01
C GLU A 101 132.09 -45.19 102.18
N ALA A 102 131.11 -45.94 102.72
CA ALA A 102 129.86 -46.27 102.02
C ALA A 102 128.88 -45.08 101.91
N ALA A 103 128.75 -44.23 102.95
CA ALA A 103 127.82 -43.09 102.95
C ALA A 103 128.23 -41.97 101.98
N ASN A 104 129.54 -41.75 101.77
CA ASN A 104 130.05 -40.75 100.82
C ASN A 104 129.85 -41.16 99.36
N GLN A 105 129.84 -42.47 99.06
CA GLN A 105 129.63 -42.94 97.69
C GLN A 105 128.18 -42.73 97.23
N SER A 106 127.17 -43.01 98.08
CA SER A 106 125.76 -42.87 97.71
C SER A 106 125.33 -41.43 97.42
N ALA A 107 125.89 -40.44 98.12
CA ALA A 107 125.54 -39.05 97.87
C ALA A 107 126.22 -38.48 96.60
N HIS A 108 127.36 -39.04 96.18
CA HIS A 108 127.94 -38.72 94.86
C HIS A 108 127.07 -39.28 93.71
N ASP A 109 126.53 -40.48 93.88
CA ASP A 109 125.62 -41.09 92.89
C ASP A 109 124.31 -40.30 92.76
N ALA A 110 123.76 -39.76 93.87
CA ALA A 110 122.56 -38.94 93.86
C ALA A 110 122.73 -37.60 93.11
N ILE A 111 123.89 -36.95 93.24
CA ILE A 111 124.22 -35.72 92.49
C ILE A 111 124.38 -36.03 90.99
N ALA A 112 125.03 -37.16 90.66
CA ALA A 112 125.21 -37.59 89.28
C ALA A 112 123.88 -37.91 88.59
N ALA A 113 122.92 -38.51 89.30
CA ALA A 113 121.58 -38.80 88.81
C ALA A 113 120.74 -37.52 88.58
N ALA A 114 120.80 -36.55 89.51
CA ALA A 114 120.07 -35.30 89.37
C ALA A 114 120.58 -34.42 88.22
N ASN A 115 121.91 -34.37 88.00
CA ASN A 115 122.51 -33.66 86.87
C ASN A 115 122.21 -34.29 85.49
N GLN A 116 121.77 -35.55 85.45
CA GLN A 116 121.42 -36.27 84.22
C GLN A 116 119.89 -36.40 84.02
N SER A 117 119.08 -35.77 84.89
CA SER A 117 117.62 -35.79 84.80
C SER A 117 117.07 -34.75 83.81
N ALA A 118 115.93 -35.04 83.18
CA ALA A 118 115.21 -34.12 82.28
C ALA A 118 114.70 -32.84 82.99
N VAL A 119 114.62 -32.87 84.33
CA VAL A 119 114.28 -31.72 85.18
C VAL A 119 115.50 -31.03 85.80
N SER A 120 116.71 -31.32 85.32
CA SER A 120 117.97 -30.73 85.83
C SER A 120 118.08 -29.21 85.67
N GLY A 121 117.25 -28.62 84.80
CA GLY A 121 117.09 -27.17 84.64
C GLY A 121 116.01 -26.54 85.52
N ASP A 122 115.26 -27.33 86.29
CA ASP A 122 114.23 -26.82 87.20
C ASP A 122 114.88 -26.05 88.38
N PRO A 123 114.41 -24.82 88.69
CA PRO A 123 115.02 -23.98 89.72
C PRO A 123 115.08 -24.64 91.12
N ALA A 124 114.05 -25.42 91.50
CA ALA A 124 113.98 -26.07 92.80
C ALA A 124 114.91 -27.29 92.88
N VAL A 125 115.04 -28.04 91.78
CA VAL A 125 116.01 -29.15 91.66
C VAL A 125 117.45 -28.65 91.73
N GLN A 126 117.76 -27.52 91.06
CA GLN A 126 119.07 -26.87 91.12
C GLN A 126 119.42 -26.39 92.54
N GLU A 127 118.46 -25.80 93.26
CA GLU A 127 118.66 -25.34 94.63
C GLU A 127 118.94 -26.52 95.59
N ALA A 128 118.22 -27.63 95.44
CA ALA A 128 118.45 -28.83 96.24
C ALA A 128 119.79 -29.51 95.94
N LEU A 129 120.21 -29.52 94.66
CA LEU A 129 121.54 -29.98 94.21
C LEU A 129 122.66 -29.16 94.86
N ALA A 130 122.52 -27.83 94.84
CA ALA A 130 123.49 -26.91 95.45
C ALA A 130 123.60 -27.12 96.97
N LYS A 131 122.48 -27.35 97.67
CA LYS A 131 122.47 -27.65 99.11
C LYS A 131 123.15 -28.99 99.43
N LEU A 132 122.88 -30.04 98.65
CA LEU A 132 123.52 -31.35 98.85
C LEU A 132 125.04 -31.30 98.58
N GLN A 133 125.46 -30.57 97.54
CA GLN A 133 126.88 -30.33 97.24
C GLN A 133 127.59 -29.51 98.34
N ALA A 134 126.92 -28.51 98.91
CA ALA A 134 127.47 -27.73 100.01
C ALA A 134 127.71 -28.57 101.28
N ILE A 135 126.79 -29.49 101.61
CA ILE A 135 126.93 -30.40 102.76
C ILE A 135 128.09 -31.39 102.53
N MET A 136 128.24 -31.94 101.32
CA MET A 136 129.38 -32.80 100.98
C MET A 136 130.74 -32.10 101.15
N LEU A 137 130.84 -30.81 100.82
CA LEU A 137 132.06 -30.02 100.97
C LEU A 137 132.44 -29.77 102.44
N ALA A 138 131.46 -29.67 103.35
CA ALA A 138 131.71 -29.49 104.78
C ALA A 138 132.31 -30.75 105.46
N VAL A 139 132.02 -31.95 104.93
CA VAL A 139 132.46 -33.26 105.44
C VAL A 139 133.98 -33.48 105.33
N ALA A 140 134.67 -32.71 104.48
CA ALA A 140 136.11 -32.86 104.26
C ALA A 140 137.00 -32.09 105.26
N ALA A 141 136.45 -31.24 106.14
CA ALA A 141 137.23 -30.17 106.78
C ALA A 141 137.44 -30.20 108.31
N GLN A 142 136.66 -30.89 109.16
CA GLN A 142 136.89 -30.92 110.63
C GLN A 142 136.46 -32.24 111.32
N ASP A 143 137.30 -32.70 112.26
CA ASP A 143 137.20 -33.98 112.96
C ASP A 143 136.55 -33.82 114.35
N SER A 144 135.22 -33.93 114.41
CA SER A 144 134.46 -34.09 115.67
C SER A 144 133.22 -34.97 115.45
N ALA A 145 133.04 -35.95 116.33
CA ALA A 145 132.13 -37.07 116.15
C ALA A 145 130.79 -36.88 116.89
N SER A 146 129.73 -36.49 116.16
CA SER A 146 128.32 -36.96 116.37
C SER A 146 127.29 -36.54 115.31
N ASP A 147 127.51 -35.50 114.47
CA ASP A 147 126.40 -34.86 113.73
C ASP A 147 126.37 -35.04 112.18
N LEU A 148 127.43 -35.53 111.52
CA LEU A 148 127.55 -35.39 110.04
C LEU A 148 126.87 -36.45 109.15
N THR A 149 126.49 -37.64 109.64
CA THR A 149 125.87 -38.68 108.79
C THR A 149 124.38 -38.45 108.53
N ALA A 150 123.68 -37.71 109.40
CA ALA A 150 122.23 -37.45 109.28
C ALA A 150 121.90 -36.32 108.28
N ASP A 151 122.77 -35.31 108.14
CA ASP A 151 122.53 -34.16 107.25
C ASP A 151 122.63 -34.53 105.76
N ILE A 152 123.55 -35.44 105.40
CA ILE A 152 123.67 -35.98 104.04
C ILE A 152 122.37 -36.71 103.63
N ALA A 153 121.75 -37.46 104.55
CA ALA A 153 120.50 -38.18 104.28
C ALA A 153 119.29 -37.24 104.09
N SER A 154 119.18 -36.17 104.89
CA SER A 154 118.09 -35.18 104.76
C SER A 154 118.19 -34.38 103.47
N ALA A 155 119.40 -33.97 103.07
CA ALA A 155 119.60 -33.24 101.81
C ALA A 155 119.36 -34.12 100.57
N MET A 156 119.69 -35.41 100.63
CA MET A 156 119.32 -36.35 99.56
C MET A 156 117.79 -36.50 99.44
N THR A 157 117.08 -36.51 100.57
CA THR A 157 115.61 -36.58 100.57
C THR A 157 114.98 -35.32 99.96
N ALA A 158 115.52 -34.13 100.28
CA ALA A 158 115.04 -32.87 99.70
C ALA A 158 115.28 -32.80 98.18
N LEU A 159 116.42 -33.29 97.69
CA LEU A 159 116.71 -33.37 96.26
C LEU A 159 115.77 -34.36 95.54
N GLN A 160 115.46 -35.50 96.15
CA GLN A 160 114.48 -36.45 95.59
C GLN A 160 113.08 -35.84 95.48
N ASN A 161 112.60 -35.13 96.50
CA ASN A 161 111.28 -34.50 96.45
C ASN A 161 111.18 -33.39 95.40
N ALA A 162 112.21 -32.53 95.30
CA ALA A 162 112.25 -31.49 94.28
C ALA A 162 112.24 -32.07 92.86
N MET A 163 112.98 -33.16 92.62
CA MET A 163 112.94 -33.86 91.33
C MET A 163 111.56 -34.47 91.05
N GLN A 164 110.88 -35.01 92.06
CA GLN A 164 109.55 -35.59 91.90
C GLN A 164 108.49 -34.55 91.52
N ASP A 165 108.48 -33.39 92.17
CA ASP A 165 107.51 -32.32 91.89
C ASP A 165 107.70 -31.73 90.49
N ALA A 166 108.95 -31.51 90.08
CA ALA A 166 109.26 -31.04 88.74
C ALA A 166 108.84 -32.07 87.66
N ASN A 167 108.99 -33.37 87.95
CA ASN A 167 108.55 -34.43 87.06
C ASN A 167 107.02 -34.48 86.94
N ASN A 168 106.30 -34.30 88.06
CA ASN A 168 104.84 -34.23 88.06
C ASN A 168 104.31 -33.02 87.28
N ALA A 169 104.97 -31.86 87.38
CA ALA A 169 104.61 -30.66 86.63
C ALA A 169 104.83 -30.83 85.11
N LEU A 170 105.94 -31.48 84.72
CA LEU A 170 106.20 -31.81 83.32
C LEU A 170 105.18 -32.82 82.77
N ASP A 171 104.79 -33.83 83.57
CA ASP A 171 103.75 -34.79 83.19
C ASP A 171 102.38 -34.12 83.03
N ALA A 172 102.03 -33.16 83.89
CA ALA A 172 100.81 -32.36 83.73
C ALA A 172 100.84 -31.52 82.43
N LEU A 173 101.96 -30.86 82.12
CA LEU A 173 102.11 -30.09 80.88
C LEU A 173 102.02 -30.98 79.63
N ARG A 174 102.58 -32.19 79.68
CA ARG A 174 102.47 -33.19 78.61
C ARG A 174 101.02 -33.67 78.44
N GLN A 175 100.30 -33.86 79.53
CA GLN A 175 98.87 -34.19 79.51
C GLN A 175 98.05 -33.05 78.89
N ASP A 176 98.26 -31.80 79.30
CA ASP A 176 97.57 -30.63 78.74
C ASP A 176 97.84 -30.46 77.24
N ALA A 177 99.09 -30.69 76.79
CA ALA A 177 99.46 -30.66 75.38
C ALA A 177 98.79 -31.80 74.58
N SER A 178 98.69 -33.01 75.15
CA SER A 178 97.97 -34.14 74.57
C SER A 178 96.46 -33.87 74.48
N ASP A 179 95.89 -33.23 75.49
CA ASP A 179 94.48 -32.83 75.52
C ASP A 179 94.22 -31.73 74.48
N LEU A 180 95.16 -30.79 74.29
CA LEU A 180 95.06 -29.75 73.26
C LEU A 180 95.10 -30.31 71.84
N ILE A 181 95.92 -31.34 71.58
CA ILE A 181 95.91 -32.08 70.31
C ILE A 181 94.56 -32.76 70.08
N SER A 182 93.97 -33.34 71.13
CA SER A 182 92.65 -33.97 71.05
C SER A 182 91.54 -32.96 70.81
N GLN A 183 91.64 -31.77 71.42
CA GLN A 183 90.75 -30.62 71.22
C GLN A 183 90.95 -29.93 69.86
N ALA A 184 92.01 -30.26 69.12
CA ALA A 184 92.20 -29.72 67.78
C ALA A 184 91.14 -30.19 66.79
N LYS A 185 90.42 -31.27 67.10
CA LYS A 185 89.26 -31.73 66.32
C LYS A 185 88.09 -30.77 66.51
N PRO A 186 87.37 -30.36 65.46
CA PRO A 186 87.40 -30.87 64.08
C PRO A 186 88.27 -30.05 63.10
N VAL A 187 89.12 -29.14 63.59
CA VAL A 187 89.98 -28.27 62.76
C VAL A 187 91.40 -28.81 62.63
N SER A 188 91.67 -30.06 63.00
CA SER A 188 93.03 -30.54 63.14
C SER A 188 93.75 -30.69 61.79
N HIS A 189 92.97 -30.78 60.71
CA HIS A 189 93.45 -30.90 59.33
C HIS A 189 93.49 -29.56 58.59
N GLU A 190 93.13 -28.46 59.25
CA GLU A 190 93.24 -27.13 58.65
C GLU A 190 94.71 -26.77 58.40
N ALA A 191 94.98 -25.99 57.35
CA ALA A 191 96.34 -25.75 56.86
C ALA A 191 97.27 -25.10 57.90
N ASP A 192 96.75 -24.30 58.85
CA ASP A 192 97.53 -23.67 59.92
C ASP A 192 97.60 -24.55 61.20
N VAL A 193 96.56 -25.36 61.47
CA VAL A 193 96.48 -26.22 62.66
C VAL A 193 97.24 -27.52 62.48
N ALA A 194 97.12 -28.20 61.34
CA ALA A 194 97.76 -29.49 61.05
C ALA A 194 99.28 -29.52 61.29
N PRO A 195 100.09 -28.56 60.78
CA PRO A 195 101.53 -28.56 61.06
C PRO A 195 101.86 -28.30 62.53
N LYS A 196 101.00 -27.59 63.27
CA LYS A 196 101.20 -27.28 64.69
C LYS A 196 100.80 -28.45 65.60
N VAL A 197 99.76 -29.20 65.24
CA VAL A 197 99.44 -30.50 65.84
C VAL A 197 100.60 -31.46 65.66
N ALA A 198 101.13 -31.59 64.44
CA ALA A 198 102.27 -32.46 64.16
C ALA A 198 103.54 -32.03 64.93
N ALA A 199 103.80 -30.73 65.05
CA ALA A 199 104.93 -30.20 65.82
C ALA A 199 104.80 -30.51 67.33
N LEU A 200 103.60 -30.36 67.92
CA LEU A 200 103.35 -30.67 69.33
C LEU A 200 103.37 -32.19 69.58
N GLN A 201 102.82 -33.01 68.67
CA GLN A 201 102.91 -34.48 68.74
C GLN A 201 104.35 -34.97 68.70
N LYS A 202 105.20 -34.38 67.85
CA LYS A 202 106.62 -34.71 67.77
C LYS A 202 107.36 -34.43 69.09
N LEU A 203 107.04 -33.30 69.75
CA LEU A 203 107.61 -32.96 71.07
C LEU A 203 107.16 -33.90 72.19
N LEU A 204 105.98 -34.51 72.08
CA LEU A 204 105.45 -35.45 73.07
C LEU A 204 105.93 -36.90 72.87
N GLY A 205 106.20 -37.32 71.63
CA GLY A 205 106.54 -38.72 71.30
C GLY A 205 108.00 -39.01 71.00
N ASP A 206 108.72 -38.09 70.35
CA ASP A 206 110.05 -38.38 69.75
C ASP A 206 111.24 -37.77 70.52
N ASP A 207 110.99 -36.85 71.46
CA ASP A 207 112.03 -36.16 72.25
C ASP A 207 111.82 -36.33 73.78
N PRO A 208 112.36 -37.40 74.40
CA PRO A 208 112.21 -37.64 75.84
C PRO A 208 112.88 -36.58 76.72
N ASN A 209 113.74 -35.73 76.14
CA ASN A 209 114.47 -34.64 76.81
C ASN A 209 113.91 -33.24 76.50
N ALA A 210 112.72 -33.15 75.87
CA ALA A 210 112.09 -31.86 75.59
C ALA A 210 111.89 -31.05 76.88
N ILE A 211 112.56 -29.90 76.97
CA ILE A 211 112.47 -28.99 78.13
C ILE A 211 111.13 -28.23 78.14
N THR A 212 110.64 -27.89 79.34
CA THR A 212 109.34 -27.26 79.61
C THR A 212 108.96 -26.14 78.62
N THR A 213 109.88 -25.22 78.33
CA THR A 213 109.65 -24.06 77.44
C THR A 213 109.35 -24.44 75.98
N ALA A 214 109.86 -25.56 75.48
CA ALA A 214 109.60 -26.00 74.10
C ALA A 214 108.15 -26.48 73.94
N ILE A 215 107.64 -27.22 74.94
CA ILE A 215 106.25 -27.69 74.98
C ILE A 215 105.30 -26.50 75.15
N GLU A 216 105.60 -25.56 76.05
CA GLU A 216 104.79 -24.34 76.25
C GLU A 216 104.62 -23.51 74.96
N ASN A 217 105.71 -23.27 74.23
CA ASN A 217 105.68 -22.48 72.99
C ASN A 217 104.87 -23.18 71.88
N ALA A 218 105.01 -24.51 71.74
CA ALA A 218 104.25 -25.28 70.76
C ALA A 218 102.76 -25.39 71.13
N THR A 219 102.45 -25.54 72.42
CA THR A 219 101.08 -25.49 72.96
C THR A 219 100.44 -24.12 72.66
N ALA A 220 101.13 -23.02 72.95
CA ALA A 220 100.63 -21.67 72.66
C ALA A 220 100.43 -21.43 71.14
N ALA A 221 101.35 -21.92 70.30
CA ALA A 221 101.24 -21.81 68.85
C ALA A 221 100.03 -22.58 68.31
N LEU A 222 99.80 -23.82 68.78
CA LEU A 222 98.62 -24.61 68.43
C LEU A 222 97.33 -23.94 68.93
N GLN A 223 97.31 -23.46 70.17
CA GLN A 223 96.15 -22.80 70.77
C GLN A 223 95.74 -21.53 70.00
N ALA A 224 96.70 -20.73 69.53
CA ALA A 224 96.42 -19.58 68.67
C ALA A 224 95.85 -19.98 67.29
N ALA A 225 96.31 -21.09 66.71
CA ALA A 225 95.79 -21.62 65.45
C ALA A 225 94.35 -22.12 65.60
N LEU A 226 94.07 -22.85 66.69
CA LEU A 226 92.73 -23.37 67.00
C LEU A 226 91.71 -22.26 67.20
N GLN A 227 92.08 -21.17 67.88
CA GLN A 227 91.19 -20.02 68.03
C GLN A 227 90.85 -19.38 66.68
N LYS A 228 91.85 -19.19 65.82
CA LYS A 228 91.67 -18.56 64.51
C LYS A 228 90.83 -19.43 63.57
N ASP A 229 91.22 -20.69 63.38
CA ASP A 229 90.57 -21.59 62.43
C ASP A 229 89.22 -22.09 62.97
N GLY A 230 89.07 -22.24 64.29
CA GLY A 230 87.79 -22.50 64.94
C GLY A 230 86.79 -21.35 64.77
N ALA A 231 87.22 -20.10 64.96
CA ALA A 231 86.38 -18.92 64.69
C ALA A 231 86.03 -18.80 63.20
N SER A 232 86.99 -19.06 62.30
CA SER A 232 86.76 -19.06 60.86
C SER A 232 85.72 -20.11 60.45
N ARG A 233 85.85 -21.34 60.96
CA ARG A 233 84.91 -22.44 60.73
C ARG A 233 83.51 -22.12 61.24
N GLN A 234 83.38 -21.54 62.44
CA GLN A 234 82.08 -21.13 62.99
C GLN A 234 81.41 -20.06 62.13
N SER A 235 82.17 -19.07 61.64
CA SER A 235 81.68 -18.03 60.75
C SER A 235 81.20 -18.61 59.41
N THR A 236 81.98 -19.50 58.80
CA THR A 236 81.62 -20.18 57.54
C THR A 236 80.34 -21.01 57.69
N ASN A 237 80.17 -21.74 58.79
CA ASN A 237 78.94 -22.50 59.05
C ASN A 237 77.72 -21.61 59.27
N THR A 238 77.90 -20.49 59.98
CA THR A 238 76.83 -19.50 60.15
C THR A 238 76.38 -18.91 58.80
N ALA A 239 77.33 -18.64 57.91
CA ALA A 239 77.03 -18.16 56.56
C ALA A 239 76.33 -19.22 55.70
N ALA A 240 76.77 -20.49 55.78
CA ALA A 240 76.15 -21.62 55.11
C ALA A 240 74.69 -21.82 55.56
N ASP A 241 74.42 -21.80 56.86
CA ASP A 241 73.07 -22.01 57.40
C ASP A 241 72.10 -20.90 56.99
N LYS A 242 72.56 -19.64 56.99
CA LYS A 242 71.78 -18.52 56.49
C LYS A 242 71.41 -18.73 55.02
N LEU A 243 72.35 -19.18 54.21
CA LEU A 243 72.14 -19.40 52.78
C LEU A 243 71.22 -20.60 52.49
N VAL A 244 71.28 -21.66 53.32
CA VAL A 244 70.31 -22.77 53.27
C VAL A 244 68.90 -22.29 53.59
N ALA A 245 68.73 -21.34 54.52
CA ALA A 245 67.43 -20.74 54.79
C ALA A 245 66.91 -19.92 53.59
N GLU A 246 67.79 -19.17 52.91
CA GLU A 246 67.46 -18.44 51.67
C GLU A 246 67.09 -19.40 50.52
N ALA A 247 67.81 -20.51 50.37
CA ALA A 247 67.55 -21.55 49.36
C ALA A 247 66.17 -22.21 49.50
N LYS A 248 65.60 -22.24 50.72
CA LYS A 248 64.27 -22.81 51.02
C LYS A 248 63.11 -21.90 50.59
N ASN A 249 63.39 -20.71 50.05
CA ASN A 249 62.36 -19.86 49.48
C ASN A 249 61.58 -20.62 48.39
N PRO A 250 60.25 -20.81 48.52
CA PRO A 250 59.44 -21.57 47.55
C PRO A 250 59.58 -21.08 46.09
N ALA A 251 59.96 -19.82 45.91
CA ALA A 251 60.26 -19.19 44.64
C ALA A 251 61.33 -19.89 43.80
N ILE A 252 62.31 -20.48 44.47
CA ILE A 252 63.55 -21.03 43.91
C ILE A 252 63.89 -22.42 44.46
N ALA A 253 63.22 -22.87 45.53
CA ALA A 253 63.49 -24.15 46.20
C ALA A 253 63.30 -25.37 45.28
N ASN A 254 62.42 -25.27 44.28
CA ASN A 254 62.21 -26.31 43.26
C ASN A 254 63.17 -26.19 42.06
N ASN A 255 64.08 -25.21 42.05
CA ASN A 255 65.11 -25.12 41.04
C ASN A 255 66.11 -26.26 41.25
N GLU A 256 66.32 -27.08 40.23
CA GLU A 256 67.16 -28.27 40.30
C GLU A 256 68.60 -27.96 40.74
N ALA A 257 69.19 -26.87 40.22
CA ALA A 257 70.55 -26.47 40.59
C ALA A 257 70.65 -25.98 42.04
N VAL A 258 69.63 -25.27 42.55
CA VAL A 258 69.55 -24.86 43.96
C VAL A 258 69.40 -26.07 44.87
N ALA A 259 68.53 -27.03 44.52
CA ALA A 259 68.34 -28.26 45.27
C ALA A 259 69.62 -29.11 45.33
N GLN A 260 70.30 -29.28 44.20
CA GLN A 260 71.58 -30.02 44.12
C GLN A 260 72.69 -29.32 44.92
N ALA A 261 72.83 -28.00 44.81
CA ALA A 261 73.84 -27.26 45.56
C ALA A 261 73.57 -27.26 47.07
N MET A 262 72.29 -27.20 47.49
CA MET A 262 71.90 -27.30 48.89
C MET A 262 72.20 -28.70 49.45
N GLN A 263 71.92 -29.75 48.68
CA GLN A 263 72.26 -31.12 49.05
C GLN A 263 73.77 -31.32 49.20
N HIS A 264 74.56 -30.75 48.27
CA HIS A 264 76.03 -30.82 48.35
C HIS A 264 76.57 -30.09 49.58
N LEU A 265 76.09 -28.87 49.88
CA LEU A 265 76.47 -28.13 51.09
C LEU A 265 76.12 -28.90 52.37
N GLN A 266 74.92 -29.48 52.44
CA GLN A 266 74.50 -30.32 53.57
C GLN A 266 75.36 -31.57 53.71
N ALA A 267 75.77 -32.19 52.60
CA ALA A 267 76.68 -33.33 52.63
C ALA A 267 78.06 -32.94 53.20
N VAL A 268 78.65 -31.83 52.75
CA VAL A 268 79.95 -31.35 53.26
C VAL A 268 79.85 -30.93 54.74
N GLN A 269 78.74 -30.33 55.18
CA GLN A 269 78.48 -30.00 56.59
C GLN A 269 78.22 -31.27 57.46
N ALA A 270 77.59 -32.30 56.92
CA ALA A 270 77.38 -33.57 57.62
C ALA A 270 78.69 -34.37 57.75
N GLU A 271 79.53 -34.38 56.71
CA GLU A 271 80.87 -34.96 56.76
C GLU A 271 81.79 -34.23 57.75
N GLN A 272 81.57 -32.92 57.98
CA GLN A 272 82.21 -32.17 59.06
C GLN A 272 81.79 -32.65 60.47
N ALA A 273 80.54 -33.08 60.66
CA ALA A 273 80.06 -33.56 61.96
C ALA A 273 80.70 -34.89 62.39
N ALA A 274 81.22 -35.67 61.43
CA ALA A 274 82.15 -36.77 61.71
C ALA A 274 83.52 -36.16 62.08
N ALA A 275 83.81 -36.07 63.38
CA ALA A 275 84.92 -35.29 63.90
C ALA A 275 86.27 -35.61 63.22
N ASP A 276 86.72 -34.67 62.37
CA ASP A 276 88.07 -34.56 61.79
C ASP A 276 88.31 -35.22 60.40
N ASN A 277 87.46 -34.89 59.39
CA ASN A 277 87.61 -35.37 58.01
C ASN A 277 88.48 -34.42 57.13
N PRO A 278 89.53 -34.90 56.43
CA PRO A 278 90.36 -34.09 55.52
C PRO A 278 89.66 -33.52 54.29
N ASN A 279 88.48 -34.06 53.93
CA ASN A 279 87.69 -33.61 52.76
C ASN A 279 86.56 -32.65 53.14
N SER A 280 86.50 -32.24 54.41
CA SER A 280 85.50 -31.31 54.92
C SER A 280 86.20 -30.16 55.63
N LEU A 281 87.14 -29.51 54.95
CA LEU A 281 87.88 -28.36 55.47
C LEU A 281 87.03 -27.09 55.39
N THR A 282 87.43 -26.03 56.08
CA THR A 282 86.73 -24.73 56.02
C THR A 282 86.68 -24.19 54.59
N ALA A 283 87.67 -24.53 53.75
CA ALA A 283 87.68 -24.22 52.32
C ALA A 283 86.56 -24.94 51.52
N ASP A 284 86.30 -26.22 51.81
CA ASP A 284 85.28 -27.01 51.10
C ASP A 284 83.87 -26.53 51.43
N ILE A 285 83.61 -26.17 52.68
CA ILE A 285 82.33 -25.56 53.09
C ILE A 285 82.15 -24.20 52.41
N ASN A 286 83.21 -23.38 52.32
CA ASN A 286 83.14 -22.11 51.59
C ASN A 286 82.87 -22.33 50.09
N ALA A 287 83.47 -23.35 49.47
CA ALA A 287 83.23 -23.68 48.07
C ALA A 287 81.78 -24.14 47.83
N ALA A 288 81.25 -25.04 48.66
CA ALA A 288 79.87 -25.49 48.59
C ALA A 288 78.87 -24.36 48.91
N THR A 289 79.19 -23.48 49.87
CA THR A 289 78.40 -22.28 50.19
C THR A 289 78.37 -21.33 48.99
N LYS A 290 79.51 -21.11 48.34
CA LYS A 290 79.57 -20.29 47.11
C LYS A 290 78.76 -20.91 45.96
N ALA A 291 78.85 -22.23 45.77
CA ALA A 291 78.07 -22.92 44.74
C ALA A 291 76.56 -22.77 44.97
N LEU A 292 76.09 -22.87 46.22
CA LEU A 292 74.70 -22.60 46.57
C LEU A 292 74.31 -21.14 46.30
N ALA A 293 75.18 -20.18 46.63
CA ALA A 293 74.92 -18.76 46.39
C ALA A 293 74.80 -18.44 44.89
N ASP A 294 75.69 -19.02 44.07
CA ASP A 294 75.67 -18.89 42.62
C ASP A 294 74.40 -19.52 42.02
N ALA A 295 73.98 -20.69 42.53
CA ALA A 295 72.75 -21.36 42.10
C ALA A 295 71.49 -20.54 42.45
N ILE A 296 71.41 -19.98 43.67
CA ILE A 296 70.33 -19.07 44.09
C ILE A 296 70.27 -17.87 43.16
N LYS A 297 71.42 -17.21 42.92
CA LYS A 297 71.51 -16.02 42.06
C LYS A 297 71.07 -16.32 40.62
N ALA A 298 71.46 -17.47 40.07
CA ALA A 298 71.03 -17.90 38.74
C ALA A 298 69.51 -18.19 38.68
N ALA A 299 68.96 -18.83 39.71
CA ALA A 299 67.52 -19.09 39.81
C ALA A 299 66.70 -17.78 39.90
N GLU A 300 67.17 -16.81 40.69
CA GLU A 300 66.58 -15.48 40.78
C GLU A 300 66.67 -14.70 39.46
N ALA A 301 67.82 -14.75 38.78
CA ALA A 301 68.00 -14.12 37.47
C ALA A 301 67.05 -14.72 36.42
N ASN A 302 66.91 -16.05 36.37
CA ASN A 302 65.98 -16.73 35.48
C ASN A 302 64.52 -16.36 35.76
N ARG A 303 64.13 -16.26 37.04
CA ARG A 303 62.79 -15.83 37.43
C ARG A 303 62.54 -14.37 37.02
N ASN A 304 63.50 -13.48 37.23
CA ASN A 304 63.37 -12.07 36.85
C ASN A 304 63.25 -11.92 35.33
N ALA A 305 64.05 -12.65 34.55
CA ALA A 305 63.93 -12.69 33.10
C ALA A 305 62.53 -13.17 32.64
N ALA A 306 61.96 -14.19 33.30
CA ALA A 306 60.60 -14.64 33.02
C ALA A 306 59.55 -13.55 33.36
N ARG A 307 59.72 -12.81 34.47
CA ARG A 307 58.85 -11.68 34.83
C ARG A 307 58.96 -10.51 33.87
N ASP A 308 60.16 -10.20 33.39
CA ASP A 308 60.39 -9.13 32.42
C ASP A 308 59.77 -9.48 31.07
N ALA A 309 59.94 -10.72 30.61
CA ALA A 309 59.30 -11.22 29.40
C ALA A 309 57.76 -11.17 29.50
N ALA A 310 57.21 -11.60 30.64
CA ALA A 310 55.78 -11.52 30.92
C ALA A 310 55.26 -10.07 30.93
N SER A 311 55.98 -9.16 31.61
CA SER A 311 55.61 -7.75 31.71
C SER A 311 55.68 -7.05 30.35
N SER A 312 56.69 -7.38 29.53
CA SER A 312 56.80 -6.88 28.17
C SER A 312 55.63 -7.34 27.29
N LEU A 313 55.20 -8.60 27.43
CA LEU A 313 54.08 -9.14 26.68
C LEU A 313 52.74 -8.51 27.07
N LEU A 314 52.50 -8.27 28.38
CA LEU A 314 51.26 -7.62 28.86
C LEU A 314 51.03 -6.23 28.27
N GLY A 315 52.11 -5.51 27.92
CA GLY A 315 52.04 -4.21 27.23
C GLY A 315 51.86 -4.30 25.72
N LYS A 316 51.83 -5.50 25.13
CA LYS A 316 51.82 -5.75 23.67
C LYS A 316 50.62 -6.57 23.19
N THR A 317 49.60 -6.77 24.03
CA THR A 317 48.39 -7.52 23.66
C THR A 317 47.35 -6.66 22.91
N ALA A 318 47.50 -5.34 22.90
CA ALA A 318 46.63 -4.44 22.14
C ALA A 318 46.81 -4.62 20.61
N PRO A 319 45.74 -4.49 19.80
CA PRO A 319 44.36 -4.13 20.19
C PRO A 319 43.49 -5.31 20.68
N LEU A 320 44.05 -6.52 20.79
CA LEU A 320 43.30 -7.76 21.06
C LEU A 320 43.08 -8.06 22.54
N SER A 321 43.44 -7.17 23.48
CA SER A 321 43.47 -7.54 24.90
C SER A 321 42.10 -7.82 25.49
N ASN A 322 41.03 -7.26 24.89
CA ASN A 322 39.66 -7.43 25.34
C ASN A 322 38.98 -8.66 24.72
N GLU A 323 39.65 -9.37 23.81
CA GLU A 323 39.15 -10.65 23.31
C GLU A 323 39.07 -11.66 24.45
N ALA A 324 37.98 -12.43 24.54
CA ALA A 324 37.66 -13.23 25.71
C ALA A 324 38.82 -14.16 26.14
N ALA A 325 39.45 -14.85 25.19
CA ALA A 325 40.58 -15.74 25.44
C ALA A 325 41.85 -14.97 25.85
N VAL A 326 42.14 -13.84 25.20
CA VAL A 326 43.31 -12.99 25.49
C VAL A 326 43.19 -12.34 26.86
N GLY A 327 42.02 -11.76 27.17
CA GLY A 327 41.71 -11.17 28.46
C GLY A 327 41.81 -12.18 29.60
N THR A 328 41.30 -13.40 29.40
CA THR A 328 41.42 -14.49 30.39
C THR A 328 42.88 -14.87 30.65
N ALA A 329 43.67 -15.08 29.59
CA ALA A 329 45.09 -15.40 29.70
C ALA A 329 45.90 -14.26 30.34
N LYS A 330 45.59 -13.01 29.99
CA LYS A 330 46.20 -11.79 30.55
C LYS A 330 45.99 -11.71 32.06
N VAL A 331 44.76 -11.93 32.53
CA VAL A 331 44.44 -11.93 33.97
C VAL A 331 45.18 -13.07 34.70
N ALA A 332 45.27 -14.26 34.10
CA ALA A 332 46.02 -15.36 34.68
C ALA A 332 47.52 -15.02 34.85
N LEU A 333 48.13 -14.41 33.84
CA LEU A 333 49.53 -13.95 33.91
C LEU A 333 49.72 -12.82 34.94
N GLN A 334 48.82 -11.83 34.98
CA GLN A 334 48.86 -10.75 35.97
C GLN A 334 48.79 -11.27 37.42
N LYS A 335 47.97 -12.30 37.69
CA LYS A 335 47.91 -12.95 39.01
C LYS A 335 49.26 -13.54 39.42
N LEU A 336 50.00 -14.15 38.50
CA LEU A 336 51.33 -14.72 38.78
C LEU A 336 52.40 -13.65 39.02
N LEU A 337 52.26 -12.46 38.43
CA LEU A 337 53.19 -11.34 38.57
C LEU A 337 52.93 -10.47 39.82
N LEU A 338 51.80 -10.65 40.50
CA LEU A 338 51.46 -9.87 41.69
C LEU A 338 52.53 -10.02 42.78
N LEU A 339 52.96 -8.91 43.36
CA LEU A 339 53.97 -8.88 44.45
C LEU A 339 53.59 -9.74 45.67
N ALA A 340 52.30 -9.97 45.88
CA ALA A 340 51.75 -10.82 46.94
C ALA A 340 51.86 -12.33 46.66
N ASN A 341 52.28 -12.75 45.46
CA ASN A 341 52.57 -14.15 45.12
C ASN A 341 54.09 -14.38 45.02
N PRO A 342 54.82 -14.41 46.15
CA PRO A 342 56.26 -14.65 46.14
C PRO A 342 56.61 -16.07 45.64
N THR A 343 55.64 -16.98 45.56
CA THR A 343 55.86 -18.40 45.24
C THR A 343 55.89 -18.74 43.74
N SER A 344 55.45 -17.84 42.83
CA SER A 344 55.33 -18.14 41.38
C SER A 344 56.66 -18.52 40.71
N THR A 345 56.84 -19.80 40.37
CA THR A 345 58.09 -20.29 39.74
C THR A 345 58.31 -19.69 38.34
N ALA A 346 59.56 -19.70 37.86
CA ALA A 346 59.91 -19.25 36.51
C ALA A 346 59.13 -20.03 35.42
N ALA A 347 58.91 -21.33 35.63
CA ALA A 347 58.14 -22.19 34.72
C ALA A 347 56.66 -21.77 34.65
N GLN A 348 56.00 -21.56 35.79
CA GLN A 348 54.60 -21.09 35.84
C GLN A 348 54.42 -19.75 35.11
N ILE A 349 55.37 -18.82 35.27
CA ILE A 349 55.34 -17.53 34.57
C ILE A 349 55.56 -17.73 33.06
N ALA A 350 56.48 -18.60 32.66
CA ALA A 350 56.75 -18.90 31.25
C ALA A 350 55.53 -19.55 30.56
N ASP A 351 54.88 -20.51 31.21
CA ASP A 351 53.69 -21.20 30.69
C ASP A 351 52.52 -20.23 30.51
N ALA A 352 52.24 -19.39 31.52
CA ALA A 352 51.20 -18.37 31.41
C ALA A 352 51.54 -17.29 30.36
N THR A 353 52.82 -16.94 30.21
CA THR A 353 53.29 -16.06 29.12
C THR A 353 53.02 -16.71 27.76
N GLN A 354 53.28 -18.01 27.61
CA GLN A 354 52.98 -18.74 26.38
C GLN A 354 51.47 -18.83 26.12
N ALA A 355 50.66 -19.02 27.15
CA ALA A 355 49.20 -19.01 27.02
C ALA A 355 48.68 -17.67 26.47
N VAL A 356 49.21 -16.54 26.94
CA VAL A 356 48.89 -15.22 26.37
C VAL A 356 49.32 -15.11 24.90
N ARG A 357 50.54 -15.56 24.55
CA ARG A 357 50.98 -15.57 23.14
C ARG A 357 50.05 -16.39 22.25
N ASN A 358 49.70 -17.61 22.68
CA ASN A 358 48.81 -18.48 21.93
C ASN A 358 47.43 -17.85 21.75
N ALA A 359 46.87 -17.25 22.80
CA ALA A 359 45.58 -16.56 22.74
C ALA A 359 45.61 -15.38 21.74
N VAL A 360 46.68 -14.56 21.75
CA VAL A 360 46.86 -13.46 20.80
C VAL A 360 47.03 -13.99 19.36
N SER A 361 47.84 -15.03 19.18
CA SER A 361 48.05 -15.66 17.86
C SER A 361 46.79 -16.28 17.27
N GLN A 362 45.83 -16.69 18.09
CA GLN A 362 44.52 -17.17 17.62
C GLN A 362 43.54 -16.01 17.39
N ALA A 363 43.50 -15.01 18.28
CA ALA A 363 42.56 -13.90 18.16
C ALA A 363 42.85 -12.98 16.95
N GLN A 364 44.11 -12.86 16.51
CA GLN A 364 44.46 -12.04 15.35
C GLN A 364 43.82 -12.52 14.03
N PRO A 365 43.97 -13.79 13.61
CA PRO A 365 43.33 -14.25 12.38
C PRO A 365 41.80 -14.21 12.47
N ASP A 366 41.21 -14.46 13.65
CA ASP A 366 39.75 -14.34 13.84
C ASP A 366 39.28 -12.88 13.62
N ARG A 367 40.05 -11.92 14.13
CA ARG A 367 39.84 -10.49 13.93
C ARG A 367 39.92 -10.09 12.45
N ASP A 368 40.96 -10.54 11.77
CA ASP A 368 41.20 -10.23 10.36
C ASP A 368 40.11 -10.84 9.47
N ALA A 369 39.65 -12.05 9.80
CA ALA A 369 38.53 -12.70 9.12
C ALA A 369 37.22 -11.94 9.32
N ALA A 370 36.91 -11.48 10.54
CA ALA A 370 35.72 -10.67 10.81
C ALA A 370 35.76 -9.33 10.04
N ASN A 371 36.92 -8.66 10.01
CA ASN A 371 37.10 -7.44 9.23
C ASN A 371 36.95 -7.67 7.72
N THR A 372 37.50 -8.77 7.19
CA THR A 372 37.32 -9.16 5.78
C THR A 372 35.84 -9.42 5.46
N ALA A 373 35.15 -10.16 6.33
CA ALA A 373 33.72 -10.41 6.17
C ALA A 373 32.88 -9.12 6.22
N ALA A 374 33.30 -8.13 7.01
CA ALA A 374 32.67 -6.82 7.05
C ALA A 374 32.86 -6.03 5.74
N ASP A 375 34.07 -6.04 5.17
CA ASP A 375 34.34 -5.44 3.86
C ASP A 375 33.50 -6.11 2.76
N ASP A 376 33.44 -7.44 2.76
CA ASP A 376 32.61 -8.21 1.82
C ASP A 376 31.12 -7.87 1.98
N ALA A 377 30.62 -7.79 3.22
CA ALA A 377 29.23 -7.45 3.49
C ALA A 377 28.87 -6.05 3.00
N ILE A 378 29.76 -5.07 3.19
CA ILE A 378 29.59 -3.70 2.67
C ILE A 378 29.61 -3.68 1.13
N ALA A 379 30.54 -4.41 0.50
CA ALA A 379 30.66 -4.48 -0.95
C ALA A 379 29.46 -5.17 -1.62
N GLN A 380 28.79 -6.08 -0.90
CA GLN A 380 27.61 -6.80 -1.38
C GLN A 380 26.29 -6.03 -1.18
N VAL A 381 26.31 -4.82 -0.61
CA VAL A 381 25.13 -3.96 -0.55
C VAL A 381 24.72 -3.55 -1.97
N PRO A 382 23.53 -3.94 -2.44
CA PRO A 382 23.03 -3.53 -3.75
C PRO A 382 22.88 -2.00 -3.83
N SER A 383 23.21 -1.40 -4.97
CA SER A 383 23.20 0.06 -5.16
C SER A 383 21.83 0.70 -4.95
N ASP A 384 20.77 -0.02 -5.32
CA ASP A 384 19.36 0.36 -5.17
C ASP A 384 18.86 0.33 -3.72
N LEU A 385 19.58 -0.38 -2.85
CA LEU A 385 19.32 -0.42 -1.41
C LEU A 385 20.30 0.44 -0.61
N ALA A 386 21.43 0.86 -1.20
CA ALA A 386 22.51 1.55 -0.51
C ALA A 386 22.07 2.90 0.10
N ASP A 387 21.16 3.59 -0.56
CA ASP A 387 20.63 4.89 -0.13
C ASP A 387 19.44 4.77 0.83
N GLU A 388 18.91 3.57 1.07
CA GLU A 388 17.87 3.38 2.08
C GLU A 388 18.42 3.71 3.47
N PRO A 389 17.72 4.54 4.28
CA PRO A 389 18.28 5.09 5.52
C PRO A 389 18.79 4.03 6.52
N SER A 390 18.10 2.89 6.63
CA SER A 390 18.50 1.79 7.50
C SER A 390 19.79 1.12 7.05
N VAL A 391 19.94 0.89 5.75
CA VAL A 391 21.13 0.25 5.14
C VAL A 391 22.32 1.20 5.25
N SER A 392 22.15 2.46 4.87
CA SER A 392 23.20 3.49 4.98
C SER A 392 23.69 3.66 6.42
N ALA A 393 22.77 3.68 7.39
CA ALA A 393 23.12 3.74 8.81
C ALA A 393 23.88 2.49 9.29
N ALA A 394 23.47 1.30 8.86
CA ALA A 394 24.15 0.05 9.21
C ALA A 394 25.57 -0.01 8.61
N VAL A 395 25.74 0.38 7.35
CA VAL A 395 27.06 0.49 6.70
C VAL A 395 27.95 1.49 7.45
N ALA A 396 27.42 2.66 7.84
CA ALA A 396 28.17 3.66 8.58
C ALA A 396 28.61 3.13 9.96
N ASN A 397 27.74 2.40 10.66
CA ASN A 397 28.07 1.79 11.95
C ASN A 397 29.14 0.71 11.81
N LEU A 398 29.02 -0.18 10.82
CA LEU A 398 30.00 -1.24 10.56
C LEU A 398 31.38 -0.66 10.24
N LYS A 399 31.45 0.36 9.36
CA LYS A 399 32.69 1.10 9.06
C LYS A 399 33.31 1.72 10.31
N LYS A 400 32.48 2.30 11.20
CA LYS A 400 32.95 2.88 12.46
C LYS A 400 33.58 1.81 13.35
N ILE A 401 32.97 0.64 13.48
CA ILE A 401 33.50 -0.48 14.27
C ILE A 401 34.80 -1.01 13.65
N GLN A 402 34.89 -1.13 12.31
CA GLN A 402 36.13 -1.54 11.62
C GLN A 402 37.29 -0.58 11.90
N VAL A 403 37.06 0.74 11.84
CA VAL A 403 38.06 1.76 12.19
C VAL A 403 38.54 1.60 13.63
N MET A 404 37.63 1.31 14.56
CA MET A 404 37.97 1.07 15.96
C MET A 404 38.76 -0.23 16.17
N SER A 405 38.45 -1.28 15.41
CA SER A 405 39.11 -2.59 15.52
C SER A 405 40.52 -2.65 14.89
N THR A 406 40.76 -1.82 13.87
CA THR A 406 42.05 -1.75 13.14
C THR A 406 42.99 -0.72 13.74
N ALA A 407 42.47 0.24 14.50
CA ALA A 407 43.29 1.12 15.31
C ALA A 407 44.03 0.29 16.39
N ALA A 408 45.26 0.66 16.73
CA ALA A 408 46.02 0.07 17.84
C ALA A 408 45.42 0.43 19.23
N THR A 409 44.12 0.73 19.28
CA THR A 409 43.35 1.06 20.47
C THR A 409 42.76 -0.21 21.08
N ASP A 410 43.07 -0.45 22.34
CA ASP A 410 42.60 -1.61 23.11
C ASP A 410 41.17 -1.37 23.65
N THR A 411 40.21 -1.11 22.75
CA THR A 411 38.80 -0.83 23.12
C THR A 411 37.98 -2.11 23.25
N ALA A 412 36.97 -2.09 24.12
CA ALA A 412 36.02 -3.19 24.27
C ALA A 412 34.81 -3.07 23.34
N ASP A 413 34.66 -1.96 22.62
CA ASP A 413 33.51 -1.65 21.75
C ASP A 413 33.71 -2.11 20.29
N ALA A 414 34.77 -2.88 20.04
CA ALA A 414 35.11 -3.38 18.72
C ALA A 414 35.78 -4.75 18.86
N LEU A 415 35.08 -5.71 19.48
CA LEU A 415 35.44 -7.12 19.55
C LEU A 415 35.15 -7.83 18.21
N SER A 416 35.73 -9.03 18.00
CA SER A 416 35.47 -9.77 16.75
C SER A 416 33.98 -10.07 16.61
N GLN A 417 33.32 -10.33 17.74
CA GLN A 417 31.88 -10.52 17.83
C GLN A 417 31.09 -9.24 17.48
N ASP A 418 31.53 -8.06 17.93
CA ASP A 418 30.83 -6.80 17.62
C ASP A 418 30.82 -6.51 16.10
N ILE A 419 31.90 -6.88 15.40
CA ILE A 419 31.96 -6.81 13.94
C ILE A 419 30.92 -7.76 13.31
N LEU A 420 30.87 -9.02 13.78
CA LEU A 420 29.91 -10.01 13.28
C LEU A 420 28.44 -9.59 13.54
N ASP A 421 28.15 -9.04 14.70
CA ASP A 421 26.81 -8.55 15.05
C ASP A 421 26.42 -7.33 14.19
N ALA A 422 27.38 -6.45 13.87
CA ALA A 422 27.17 -5.34 12.95
C ALA A 422 27.00 -5.79 11.49
N ILE A 423 27.68 -6.87 11.06
CA ILE A 423 27.41 -7.52 9.76
C ILE A 423 25.97 -8.06 9.71
N GLN A 424 25.51 -8.74 10.77
CA GLN A 424 24.13 -9.22 10.84
C GLN A 424 23.13 -8.06 10.78
N THR A 425 23.40 -6.97 11.52
CA THR A 425 22.57 -5.77 11.48
C THR A 425 22.47 -5.17 10.06
N LEU A 426 23.57 -5.20 9.30
CA LEU A 426 23.56 -4.78 7.89
C LEU A 426 22.74 -5.73 7.01
N ALA A 427 22.85 -7.05 7.23
CA ALA A 427 22.04 -8.04 6.52
C ALA A 427 20.53 -7.82 6.78
N ASP A 428 20.14 -7.68 8.05
CA ASP A 428 18.74 -7.42 8.43
C ASP A 428 18.22 -6.10 7.81
N ALA A 429 19.05 -5.05 7.80
CA ALA A 429 18.68 -3.77 7.19
C ALA A 429 18.48 -3.89 5.67
N ARG A 430 19.28 -4.71 4.99
CA ARG A 430 19.13 -5.02 3.56
C ARG A 430 17.84 -5.78 3.28
N ASP A 431 17.53 -6.80 4.08
CA ASP A 431 16.32 -7.59 3.90
C ASP A 431 15.05 -6.73 4.07
N VAL A 432 15.04 -5.84 5.07
CA VAL A 432 13.94 -4.87 5.26
C VAL A 432 13.83 -3.91 4.07
N ALA A 433 14.96 -3.39 3.57
CA ALA A 433 14.97 -2.49 2.42
C ALA A 433 14.47 -3.20 1.14
N ALA A 434 14.89 -4.44 0.90
CA ALA A 434 14.43 -5.26 -0.20
C ALA A 434 12.92 -5.52 -0.11
N ALA A 435 12.41 -5.92 1.06
CA ALA A 435 10.97 -6.15 1.27
C ALA A 435 10.12 -4.89 1.03
N LYS A 436 10.64 -3.71 1.40
CA LYS A 436 9.99 -2.42 1.13
C LYS A 436 9.94 -2.12 -0.37
N GLN A 437 11.01 -2.40 -1.10
CA GLN A 437 11.07 -2.24 -2.55
C GLN A 437 10.10 -3.22 -3.25
N ASP A 438 10.04 -4.48 -2.81
CA ASP A 438 9.10 -5.48 -3.33
C ASP A 438 7.65 -5.07 -3.10
N THR A 439 7.33 -4.54 -1.93
CA THR A 439 6.00 -4.00 -1.63
C THR A 439 5.65 -2.84 -2.56
N ALA A 440 6.58 -1.90 -2.77
CA ALA A 440 6.36 -0.79 -3.70
C ALA A 440 6.13 -1.28 -5.15
N ARG A 441 6.85 -2.33 -5.59
CA ARG A 441 6.62 -2.96 -6.90
C ARG A 441 5.26 -3.65 -6.99
N GLN A 442 4.80 -4.29 -5.93
CA GLN A 442 3.48 -4.89 -5.87
C GLN A 442 2.38 -3.81 -5.96
N ASP A 443 2.50 -2.74 -5.16
CA ASP A 443 1.56 -1.62 -5.19
C ASP A 443 1.49 -0.97 -6.60
N ALA A 444 2.65 -0.84 -7.27
CA ALA A 444 2.72 -0.37 -8.65
C ALA A 444 2.00 -1.30 -9.63
N ALA A 445 2.18 -2.62 -9.49
CA ALA A 445 1.51 -3.63 -10.32
C ALA A 445 -0.02 -3.61 -10.10
N ASP A 446 -0.46 -3.46 -8.85
CA ASP A 446 -1.87 -3.37 -8.49
C ASP A 446 -2.51 -2.09 -9.04
N ALA A 447 -1.80 -0.95 -8.98
CA ALA A 447 -2.24 0.30 -9.58
C ALA A 447 -2.36 0.19 -11.11
N LEU A 448 -1.38 -0.45 -11.78
CA LEU A 448 -1.43 -0.73 -13.22
C LEU A 448 -2.62 -1.62 -13.61
N ALA A 449 -2.99 -2.59 -12.78
CA ALA A 449 -4.13 -3.45 -13.04
C ALA A 449 -5.49 -2.72 -12.88
N GLN A 450 -5.50 -1.57 -12.19
CA GLN A 450 -6.70 -0.79 -11.89
C GLN A 450 -6.87 0.44 -12.80
N THR A 451 -6.06 0.59 -13.85
CA THR A 451 -6.19 1.74 -14.76
C THR A 451 -7.39 1.66 -15.69
N ALA A 452 -7.91 0.46 -15.97
CA ALA A 452 -9.10 0.29 -16.79
C ALA A 452 -10.35 0.83 -16.06
N PRO A 453 -11.28 1.52 -16.76
CA PRO A 453 -11.34 1.69 -18.21
C PRO A 453 -10.70 2.99 -18.75
N LEU A 454 -9.75 3.57 -18.02
CA LEU A 454 -9.10 4.86 -18.32
C LEU A 454 -7.70 4.68 -18.89
N SER A 455 -7.27 3.45 -19.20
CA SER A 455 -5.87 3.17 -19.53
C SER A 455 -5.41 3.87 -20.81
N ASN A 456 -6.35 4.24 -21.67
CA ASN A 456 -6.10 4.95 -22.93
C ASN A 456 -6.24 6.47 -22.82
N GLU A 457 -6.70 7.00 -21.68
CA GLU A 457 -6.72 8.44 -21.44
C GLU A 457 -5.28 8.96 -21.41
N LYS A 458 -5.02 10.08 -22.08
CA LYS A 458 -3.65 10.54 -22.29
C LYS A 458 -2.84 10.70 -20.98
N PRO A 459 -3.36 11.33 -19.92
CA PRO A 459 -2.64 11.45 -18.65
C PRO A 459 -2.35 10.09 -18.00
N VAL A 460 -3.33 9.19 -17.93
CA VAL A 460 -3.15 7.82 -17.41
C VAL A 460 -2.16 7.03 -18.26
N ALA A 461 -2.31 7.02 -19.59
CA ALA A 461 -1.42 6.31 -20.51
C ALA A 461 0.03 6.79 -20.41
N ASP A 462 0.25 8.10 -20.27
CA ASP A 462 1.58 8.68 -20.05
C ASP A 462 2.16 8.26 -18.70
N ALA A 463 1.36 8.24 -17.62
CA ALA A 463 1.79 7.78 -16.30
C ALA A 463 2.08 6.28 -16.26
N VAL A 464 1.27 5.45 -16.94
CA VAL A 464 1.51 4.01 -17.13
C VAL A 464 2.84 3.78 -17.84
N ARG A 465 3.10 4.51 -18.92
CA ARG A 465 4.35 4.43 -19.68
C ARG A 465 5.56 4.82 -18.82
N GLU A 466 5.45 5.87 -18.03
CA GLU A 466 6.51 6.30 -17.12
C GLU A 466 6.79 5.25 -16.04
N LEU A 467 5.75 4.76 -15.35
CA LEU A 467 5.89 3.73 -14.33
C LEU A 467 6.50 2.44 -14.90
N LYS A 468 6.10 2.01 -16.10
CA LYS A 468 6.66 0.82 -16.76
C LYS A 468 8.11 1.03 -17.18
N ASN A 469 8.41 2.11 -17.90
CA ASN A 469 9.70 2.27 -18.57
C ASN A 469 10.78 2.89 -17.69
N ALA A 470 10.43 3.87 -16.86
CA ALA A 470 11.41 4.61 -16.05
C ALA A 470 11.66 3.95 -14.70
N VAL A 471 10.68 3.21 -14.17
CA VAL A 471 10.72 2.69 -12.80
C VAL A 471 10.73 1.16 -12.76
N LEU A 472 9.70 0.48 -13.30
CA LEU A 472 9.62 -0.99 -13.18
C LEU A 472 10.62 -1.73 -14.08
N ALA A 473 10.99 -1.16 -15.23
CA ALA A 473 12.05 -1.70 -16.09
C ALA A 473 13.47 -1.41 -15.55
N ASN A 474 13.60 -0.48 -14.60
CA ASN A 474 14.86 -0.19 -13.94
C ASN A 474 15.00 -1.07 -12.68
N PRO A 475 15.86 -2.11 -12.69
CA PRO A 475 16.07 -2.93 -11.50
C PRO A 475 16.62 -2.11 -10.33
N ASP A 476 17.28 -0.98 -10.61
CA ASP A 476 17.87 -0.12 -9.60
C ASP A 476 16.90 0.93 -9.02
N ALA A 477 15.63 0.94 -9.44
CA ALA A 477 14.65 1.89 -8.93
C ALA A 477 14.43 1.69 -7.43
N THR A 478 14.60 2.76 -6.66
CA THR A 478 14.39 2.75 -5.22
C THR A 478 12.89 2.62 -4.88
N ALA A 479 12.58 2.13 -3.68
CA ALA A 479 11.20 2.04 -3.21
C ALA A 479 10.46 3.40 -3.25
N SER A 480 11.18 4.50 -3.02
CA SER A 480 10.61 5.86 -3.06
C SER A 480 10.30 6.32 -4.49
N GLU A 481 11.14 6.00 -5.47
CA GLU A 481 10.89 6.32 -6.88
C GLU A 481 9.67 5.55 -7.40
N ILE A 482 9.55 4.26 -7.03
CA ILE A 482 8.40 3.43 -7.37
C ILE A 482 7.12 3.99 -6.74
N ALA A 483 7.16 4.34 -5.45
CA ALA A 483 6.01 4.92 -4.76
C ALA A 483 5.58 6.26 -5.38
N ALA A 484 6.53 7.13 -5.76
CA ALA A 484 6.25 8.41 -6.37
C ALA A 484 5.58 8.26 -7.76
N ALA A 485 6.08 7.37 -8.60
CA ALA A 485 5.47 7.09 -9.91
C ALA A 485 4.10 6.43 -9.78
N THR A 486 3.93 5.53 -8.80
CA THR A 486 2.62 4.92 -8.48
C THR A 486 1.61 5.98 -8.03
N ALA A 487 2.03 6.93 -7.18
CA ALA A 487 1.19 8.05 -6.78
C ALA A 487 0.81 8.97 -7.94
N ALA A 488 1.73 9.21 -8.89
CA ALA A 488 1.45 9.97 -10.10
C ALA A 488 0.41 9.27 -10.99
N LEU A 489 0.52 7.95 -11.17
CA LEU A 489 -0.48 7.15 -11.88
C LEU A 489 -1.86 7.23 -11.21
N ASN A 490 -1.92 7.03 -9.89
CA ASN A 490 -3.18 7.11 -9.15
C ASN A 490 -3.81 8.51 -9.23
N THR A 491 -3.00 9.56 -9.22
CA THR A 491 -3.47 10.95 -9.38
C THR A 491 -4.07 11.16 -10.77
N ALA A 492 -3.39 10.73 -11.82
CA ALA A 492 -3.89 10.79 -13.20
C ALA A 492 -5.20 9.99 -13.35
N ALA A 493 -5.24 8.76 -12.85
CA ALA A 493 -6.43 7.91 -12.91
C ALA A 493 -7.61 8.50 -12.14
N THR A 494 -7.37 9.14 -10.99
CA THR A 494 -8.43 9.80 -10.21
C THR A 494 -9.00 11.02 -10.96
N ALA A 495 -8.13 11.84 -11.56
CA ALA A 495 -8.56 13.00 -12.33
C ALA A 495 -9.36 12.58 -13.57
N ASP A 496 -8.80 11.68 -14.39
CA ASP A 496 -9.45 11.19 -15.61
C ASP A 496 -10.75 10.44 -15.28
N LYS A 497 -10.83 9.77 -14.13
CA LYS A 497 -12.08 9.17 -13.66
C LYS A 497 -13.17 10.22 -13.41
N SER A 498 -12.82 11.31 -12.75
CA SER A 498 -13.77 12.40 -12.49
C SER A 498 -14.29 12.99 -13.79
N ASP A 499 -13.37 13.31 -14.72
CA ASP A 499 -13.72 13.88 -16.02
C ASP A 499 -14.59 12.90 -16.83
N ARG A 500 -14.28 11.61 -16.79
CA ARG A 500 -15.06 10.56 -17.44
C ARG A 500 -16.48 10.43 -16.85
N ASP A 501 -16.60 10.44 -15.52
CA ASP A 501 -17.89 10.33 -14.84
C ASP A 501 -18.77 11.55 -15.18
N ASP A 502 -18.20 12.76 -15.24
CA ASP A 502 -18.89 13.98 -15.66
C ASP A 502 -19.33 13.92 -17.14
N ALA A 503 -18.45 13.47 -18.04
CA ALA A 503 -18.78 13.30 -19.45
C ALA A 503 -19.88 12.25 -19.66
N ASN A 504 -19.83 11.13 -18.94
CA ASN A 504 -20.86 10.10 -18.97
C ASN A 504 -22.21 10.61 -18.45
N ALA A 505 -22.21 11.40 -17.36
CA ALA A 505 -23.41 12.01 -16.82
C ALA A 505 -24.02 13.00 -17.82
N ALA A 506 -23.19 13.86 -18.43
CA ALA A 506 -23.62 14.80 -19.47
C ALA A 506 -24.12 14.08 -20.73
N GLY A 507 -23.45 13.02 -21.17
CA GLY A 507 -23.87 12.19 -22.30
C GLY A 507 -25.21 11.49 -22.03
N THR A 508 -25.38 10.93 -20.83
CA THR A 508 -26.64 10.31 -20.40
C THR A 508 -27.79 11.32 -20.40
N GLN A 509 -27.54 12.53 -19.89
CA GLN A 509 -28.53 13.60 -19.92
C GLN A 509 -28.88 14.01 -21.36
N ALA A 510 -27.89 14.17 -22.24
CA ALA A 510 -28.12 14.50 -23.64
C ALA A 510 -28.93 13.43 -24.39
N ILE A 511 -28.69 12.14 -24.08
CA ILE A 511 -29.51 11.04 -24.60
C ILE A 511 -30.96 11.19 -24.14
N ALA A 512 -31.19 11.44 -22.85
CA ALA A 512 -32.54 11.60 -22.30
C ALA A 512 -33.27 12.81 -22.90
N ASP A 513 -32.58 13.94 -23.02
CA ASP A 513 -33.12 15.17 -23.62
C ASP A 513 -33.50 14.95 -25.08
N ALA A 514 -32.63 14.30 -25.86
CA ALA A 514 -32.90 13.99 -27.25
C ALA A 514 -34.03 12.96 -27.43
N GLN A 515 -34.13 11.96 -26.54
CA GLN A 515 -35.25 11.00 -26.53
C GLN A 515 -36.60 11.68 -26.21
N GLY A 516 -36.57 12.71 -25.36
CA GLY A 516 -37.75 13.51 -25.01
C GLY A 516 -38.07 14.64 -26.00
N SER A 517 -37.24 14.84 -27.03
CA SER A 517 -37.40 15.93 -28.00
C SER A 517 -38.42 15.61 -29.10
N ASP A 518 -38.99 16.67 -29.67
CA ASP A 518 -39.83 16.60 -30.88
C ASP A 518 -39.03 16.11 -32.12
N GLN A 519 -37.71 16.21 -32.08
CA GLN A 519 -36.83 15.81 -33.18
C GLN A 519 -36.41 14.34 -33.10
N VAL A 520 -36.84 13.58 -32.08
CA VAL A 520 -36.40 12.19 -31.86
C VAL A 520 -36.63 11.27 -33.06
N ASN A 521 -37.61 11.57 -33.90
CA ASN A 521 -37.93 10.76 -35.06
C ASN A 521 -37.05 11.03 -36.28
N GLU A 522 -36.30 12.14 -36.27
CA GLU A 522 -35.44 12.55 -37.37
C GLU A 522 -34.28 11.57 -37.56
N PRO A 523 -33.99 11.12 -38.80
CA PRO A 523 -32.98 10.09 -39.05
C PRO A 523 -31.57 10.44 -38.53
N ALA A 524 -31.17 11.71 -38.67
CA ALA A 524 -29.87 12.19 -38.20
C ALA A 524 -29.79 12.19 -36.67
N VAL A 525 -30.87 12.57 -35.98
CA VAL A 525 -30.95 12.54 -34.51
C VAL A 525 -30.87 11.09 -34.01
N LYS A 526 -31.64 10.16 -34.61
CA LYS A 526 -31.57 8.72 -34.26
C LYS A 526 -30.16 8.15 -34.41
N SER A 527 -29.48 8.51 -35.48
CA SER A 527 -28.11 8.04 -35.75
C SER A 527 -27.12 8.58 -34.70
N ALA A 528 -27.17 9.89 -34.41
CA ALA A 528 -26.32 10.49 -33.38
C ALA A 528 -26.63 9.98 -31.97
N LEU A 529 -27.89 9.66 -31.69
CA LEU A 529 -28.33 9.10 -30.42
C LEU A 529 -27.80 7.68 -30.21
N GLN A 530 -27.79 6.85 -31.25
CA GLN A 530 -27.18 5.52 -31.23
C GLN A 530 -25.66 5.59 -31.04
N GLU A 531 -24.99 6.52 -31.71
CA GLU A 531 -23.54 6.72 -31.57
C GLU A 531 -23.16 7.12 -30.13
N LEU A 532 -23.86 8.11 -29.56
CA LEU A 532 -23.61 8.53 -28.19
C LEU A 532 -23.93 7.41 -27.18
N GLN A 533 -24.99 6.63 -27.39
CA GLN A 533 -25.30 5.45 -26.56
C GLN A 533 -24.19 4.39 -26.63
N LEU A 534 -23.66 4.11 -27.82
CA LEU A 534 -22.57 3.15 -28.01
C LEU A 534 -21.33 3.58 -27.23
N VAL A 535 -20.88 4.83 -27.43
CA VAL A 535 -19.67 5.36 -26.80
C VAL A 535 -19.83 5.44 -25.27
N VAL A 536 -20.95 5.95 -24.75
CA VAL A 536 -21.18 6.13 -23.30
C VAL A 536 -21.47 4.81 -22.57
N MET A 537 -22.26 3.90 -23.16
CA MET A 537 -22.79 2.74 -22.44
C MET A 537 -22.04 1.43 -22.70
N SER A 538 -21.23 1.35 -23.76
CA SER A 538 -20.47 0.15 -24.12
C SER A 538 -18.98 0.43 -24.14
N ASP A 539 -18.53 1.29 -25.05
CA ASP A 539 -17.12 1.32 -25.42
C ASP A 539 -16.26 2.00 -24.34
N ALA A 540 -16.80 3.05 -23.70
CA ALA A 540 -16.18 3.70 -22.56
C ALA A 540 -16.00 2.78 -21.35
N ALA A 541 -16.88 1.78 -21.15
CA ALA A 541 -16.79 0.84 -20.04
C ALA A 541 -15.75 -0.28 -20.30
N ASN A 542 -15.38 -0.50 -21.56
CA ASN A 542 -14.53 -1.60 -22.00
C ASN A 542 -13.07 -1.18 -22.27
N ASP A 543 -12.65 0.00 -21.78
CA ASP A 543 -11.30 0.55 -22.00
C ASP A 543 -10.95 0.63 -23.49
N SER A 544 -11.93 1.01 -24.33
CA SER A 544 -11.71 1.16 -25.77
C SER A 544 -10.93 2.44 -26.08
N PRO A 545 -9.89 2.40 -26.95
CA PRO A 545 -9.17 3.59 -27.37
C PRO A 545 -10.02 4.54 -28.25
N ASP A 546 -11.15 4.08 -28.77
CA ASP A 546 -12.08 4.86 -29.60
C ASP A 546 -13.22 5.48 -28.78
N ALA A 547 -13.19 5.32 -27.45
CA ALA A 547 -14.16 5.87 -26.53
C ALA A 547 -13.46 6.54 -25.36
N LEU A 548 -12.66 7.58 -25.65
CA LEU A 548 -12.07 8.46 -24.66
C LEU A 548 -13.10 9.45 -24.12
N THR A 549 -12.77 10.16 -23.03
CA THR A 549 -13.61 11.25 -22.50
C THR A 549 -13.89 12.30 -23.59
N ALA A 550 -12.90 12.58 -24.44
CA ALA A 550 -13.03 13.47 -25.59
C ALA A 550 -14.00 12.96 -26.67
N ASP A 551 -14.09 11.64 -26.87
CA ASP A 551 -14.97 11.03 -27.86
C ASP A 551 -16.43 11.06 -27.41
N ILE A 552 -16.69 10.87 -26.11
CA ILE A 552 -18.02 11.10 -25.51
C ILE A 552 -18.48 12.54 -25.78
N ASP A 553 -17.60 13.51 -25.52
CA ASP A 553 -17.89 14.92 -25.75
C ASP A 553 -18.13 15.26 -27.23
N ALA A 554 -17.39 14.60 -28.14
CA ALA A 554 -17.56 14.74 -29.58
C ALA A 554 -18.91 14.15 -30.04
N ALA A 555 -19.26 12.94 -29.59
CA ALA A 555 -20.54 12.30 -29.89
C ALA A 555 -21.73 13.13 -29.34
N ARG A 556 -21.58 13.71 -28.13
CA ARG A 556 -22.57 14.62 -27.57
C ARG A 556 -22.77 15.87 -28.43
N LYS A 557 -21.68 16.53 -28.85
CA LYS A 557 -21.77 17.69 -29.76
C LYS A 557 -22.39 17.32 -31.11
N ALA A 558 -22.14 16.11 -31.61
CA ALA A 558 -22.78 15.62 -32.83
C ALA A 558 -24.30 15.47 -32.65
N LEU A 559 -24.75 14.97 -31.50
CA LEU A 559 -26.17 14.90 -31.14
C LEU A 559 -26.79 16.30 -31.00
N ASP A 560 -26.14 17.22 -30.31
CA ASP A 560 -26.60 18.61 -30.18
C ASP A 560 -26.76 19.28 -31.56
N ASN A 561 -25.80 19.09 -32.46
CA ASN A 561 -25.87 19.61 -33.83
C ASN A 561 -26.98 18.95 -34.66
N ALA A 562 -27.20 17.65 -34.49
CA ALA A 562 -28.27 16.92 -35.16
C ALA A 562 -29.65 17.43 -34.71
N LEU A 563 -29.85 17.65 -33.41
CA LEU A 563 -31.06 18.24 -32.84
C LEU A 563 -31.30 19.65 -33.37
N ALA A 564 -30.30 20.52 -33.33
CA ALA A 564 -30.44 21.89 -33.82
C ALA A 564 -30.78 21.94 -35.32
N THR A 565 -30.16 21.08 -36.12
CA THR A 565 -30.42 20.98 -37.56
C THR A 565 -31.84 20.46 -37.83
N ALA A 566 -32.25 19.41 -37.12
CA ALA A 566 -33.59 18.84 -37.20
C ALA A 566 -34.68 19.85 -36.82
N GLN A 567 -34.47 20.59 -35.72
CA GLN A 567 -35.42 21.60 -35.26
C GLN A 567 -35.59 22.72 -36.28
N ALA A 568 -34.48 23.20 -36.87
CA ALA A 568 -34.52 24.22 -37.91
C ALA A 568 -35.26 23.73 -39.18
N ALA A 569 -35.05 22.46 -39.56
CA ALA A 569 -35.73 21.85 -40.71
C ALA A 569 -37.25 21.71 -40.46
N GLN A 570 -37.66 21.21 -39.30
CA GLN A 570 -39.07 21.13 -38.91
C GLN A 570 -39.73 22.51 -38.88
N GLU A 571 -39.07 23.52 -38.29
CA GLU A 571 -39.58 24.88 -38.23
C GLU A 571 -39.79 25.49 -39.64
N GLN A 572 -38.84 25.26 -40.55
CA GLN A 572 -38.99 25.70 -41.93
C GLN A 572 -40.14 24.97 -42.64
N ALA A 573 -40.23 23.64 -42.48
CA ALA A 573 -41.31 22.86 -43.08
C ALA A 573 -42.69 23.29 -42.56
N ARG A 574 -42.81 23.64 -41.27
CA ARG A 574 -44.05 24.19 -40.70
C ARG A 574 -44.42 25.57 -41.27
N LYS A 575 -43.43 26.43 -41.53
CA LYS A 575 -43.66 27.72 -42.22
C LYS A 575 -44.15 27.53 -43.66
N ASP A 576 -43.54 26.59 -44.37
CA ASP A 576 -43.94 26.26 -45.74
C ASP A 576 -45.37 25.68 -45.76
N ALA A 577 -45.69 24.80 -44.82
CA ALA A 577 -47.04 24.26 -44.60
C ALA A 577 -48.07 25.36 -44.35
N ALA A 578 -47.78 26.31 -43.44
CA ALA A 578 -48.66 27.44 -43.15
C ALA A 578 -48.86 28.33 -44.39
N SER A 579 -47.80 28.54 -45.19
CA SER A 579 -47.90 29.28 -46.46
C SER A 579 -48.78 28.54 -47.47
N ALA A 580 -48.65 27.22 -47.59
CA ALA A 580 -49.48 26.41 -48.49
C ALA A 580 -50.97 26.46 -48.10
N VAL A 581 -51.28 26.40 -46.79
CA VAL A 581 -52.66 26.57 -46.29
C VAL A 581 -53.21 27.95 -46.67
N ALA A 582 -52.42 29.02 -46.51
CA ALA A 582 -52.84 30.36 -46.90
C ALA A 582 -53.04 30.50 -48.43
N GLN A 583 -52.24 29.79 -49.22
CA GLN A 583 -52.34 29.76 -50.69
C GLN A 583 -53.51 28.91 -51.21
N ALA A 584 -54.15 28.10 -50.36
CA ALA A 584 -55.32 27.30 -50.73
C ALA A 584 -56.52 28.18 -51.11
N SER A 585 -56.57 29.42 -50.64
CA SER A 585 -57.60 30.39 -51.03
C SER A 585 -57.53 30.72 -52.53
N PRO A 586 -58.69 30.86 -53.23
CA PRO A 586 -60.07 30.76 -52.74
C PRO A 586 -60.68 29.33 -52.79
N VAL A 587 -59.87 28.29 -53.07
CA VAL A 587 -60.34 26.90 -53.27
C VAL A 587 -60.22 26.03 -52.02
N SER A 588 -60.06 26.64 -50.83
CA SER A 588 -59.72 25.87 -49.62
C SER A 588 -60.85 24.95 -49.15
N HIS A 589 -62.09 25.25 -49.55
CA HIS A 589 -63.29 24.48 -49.24
C HIS A 589 -63.63 23.39 -50.28
N GLU A 590 -62.89 23.30 -51.38
CA GLU A 590 -63.07 22.21 -52.34
C GLU A 590 -62.71 20.87 -51.70
N LEU A 591 -63.51 19.83 -51.94
CA LEU A 591 -63.47 18.59 -51.14
C LEU A 591 -62.05 18.01 -50.99
N ALA A 592 -61.31 17.87 -52.08
CA ALA A 592 -59.97 17.31 -52.07
C ALA A 592 -58.94 18.22 -51.37
N THR A 593 -59.02 19.54 -51.62
CA THR A 593 -58.20 20.56 -50.95
C THR A 593 -58.49 20.62 -49.46
N ALA A 594 -59.75 20.68 -49.04
CA ALA A 594 -60.17 20.69 -47.64
C ALA A 594 -59.73 19.42 -46.90
N GLN A 595 -59.84 18.25 -47.56
CA GLN A 595 -59.31 16.99 -47.01
C GLN A 595 -57.78 17.02 -46.86
N ALA A 596 -57.06 17.61 -47.81
CA ALA A 596 -55.61 17.77 -47.72
C ALA A 596 -55.20 18.75 -46.61
N ILE A 597 -55.92 19.86 -46.43
CA ILE A 597 -55.73 20.80 -45.31
C ILE A 597 -55.94 20.07 -43.98
N ASN A 598 -57.06 19.36 -43.81
CA ASN A 598 -57.34 18.63 -42.57
C ASN A 598 -56.31 17.53 -42.31
N ALA A 599 -55.88 16.79 -43.32
CA ALA A 599 -54.83 15.79 -43.17
C ALA A 599 -53.49 16.42 -42.73
N LEU A 600 -53.10 17.56 -43.32
CA LEU A 600 -51.91 18.30 -42.93
C LEU A 600 -52.02 18.80 -41.48
N ILE A 601 -53.14 19.41 -41.09
CA ILE A 601 -53.33 19.99 -39.77
C ILE A 601 -53.46 18.90 -38.70
N GLU A 602 -54.44 18.00 -38.82
CA GLU A 602 -54.81 17.08 -37.74
C GLU A 602 -53.85 15.89 -37.60
N LYS A 603 -53.19 15.47 -38.68
CA LYS A 603 -52.33 14.27 -38.65
C LYS A 603 -50.84 14.59 -38.60
N VAL A 604 -50.42 15.66 -39.27
CA VAL A 604 -49.00 15.96 -39.46
C VAL A 604 -48.55 17.11 -38.56
N LEU A 605 -49.19 18.28 -38.64
CA LEU A 605 -48.82 19.44 -37.84
C LEU A 605 -49.20 19.30 -36.35
N ALA A 606 -50.27 18.57 -36.04
CA ALA A 606 -50.65 18.26 -34.65
C ALA A 606 -49.76 17.19 -34.00
N ASN A 607 -48.93 16.48 -34.77
CA ASN A 607 -47.92 15.58 -34.24
C ASN A 607 -46.60 16.34 -34.10
N ASP A 608 -46.26 16.73 -32.87
CA ASP A 608 -45.03 17.49 -32.60
C ASP A 608 -43.77 16.75 -33.05
N THR A 609 -43.81 15.41 -33.09
CA THR A 609 -42.71 14.53 -33.53
C THR A 609 -42.68 14.23 -35.02
N ALA A 610 -43.57 14.83 -35.82
CA ALA A 610 -43.55 14.68 -37.27
C ALA A 610 -42.21 15.18 -37.82
N THR A 611 -41.60 14.39 -38.68
CA THR A 611 -40.34 14.75 -39.33
C THR A 611 -40.56 15.89 -40.32
N ALA A 612 -39.51 16.67 -40.60
CA ALA A 612 -39.54 17.71 -41.62
C ALA A 612 -40.00 17.14 -42.98
N GLN A 613 -39.58 15.92 -43.32
CA GLN A 613 -40.00 15.25 -44.56
C GLN A 613 -41.50 14.94 -44.58
N GLU A 614 -42.08 14.41 -43.49
CA GLU A 614 -43.53 14.15 -43.40
C GLU A 614 -44.35 15.43 -43.55
N ILE A 615 -43.88 16.55 -42.97
CA ILE A 615 -44.49 17.87 -43.11
C ILE A 615 -44.39 18.35 -44.57
N THR A 616 -43.22 18.24 -45.18
CA THR A 616 -42.99 18.62 -46.58
C THR A 616 -43.85 17.81 -47.54
N ASP A 617 -43.95 16.49 -47.36
CA ASP A 617 -44.74 15.60 -48.22
C ASP A 617 -46.24 15.94 -48.14
N ALA A 618 -46.76 16.18 -46.93
CA ALA A 618 -48.15 16.59 -46.73
C ALA A 618 -48.43 18.00 -47.29
N THR A 619 -47.47 18.91 -47.15
CA THR A 619 -47.52 20.26 -47.74
C THR A 619 -47.58 20.19 -49.26
N GLN A 620 -46.73 19.35 -49.88
CA GLN A 620 -46.72 19.17 -51.33
C GLN A 620 -48.04 18.56 -51.83
N LYS A 621 -48.62 17.61 -51.09
CA LYS A 621 -49.95 17.09 -51.41
C LYS A 621 -50.98 18.21 -51.41
N LEU A 622 -51.02 19.06 -50.39
CA LEU A 622 -51.93 20.22 -50.36
C LEU A 622 -51.73 21.17 -51.55
N LEU A 623 -50.48 21.48 -51.89
CA LEU A 623 -50.17 22.34 -53.03
C LEU A 623 -50.68 21.75 -54.36
N ASN A 624 -50.52 20.44 -54.56
CA ASN A 624 -51.03 19.77 -55.76
C ASN A 624 -52.56 19.83 -55.83
N GLU A 625 -53.26 19.45 -54.75
CA GLU A 625 -54.73 19.47 -54.72
C GLU A 625 -55.29 20.89 -54.88
N THR A 626 -54.60 21.89 -54.30
CA THR A 626 -54.93 23.31 -54.49
C THR A 626 -54.76 23.72 -55.95
N ALA A 627 -53.68 23.31 -56.61
CA ALA A 627 -53.43 23.64 -58.01
C ALA A 627 -54.49 23.01 -58.93
N ASP A 628 -54.83 21.75 -58.69
CA ASP A 628 -55.87 21.03 -59.43
C ASP A 628 -57.24 21.70 -59.23
N ALA A 629 -57.62 22.01 -57.99
CA ALA A 629 -58.87 22.71 -57.69
C ALA A 629 -58.96 24.11 -58.32
N LYS A 630 -57.85 24.86 -58.36
CA LYS A 630 -57.81 26.16 -59.07
C LYS A 630 -57.97 26.00 -60.58
N ALA A 631 -57.41 24.95 -61.17
CA ALA A 631 -57.55 24.65 -62.59
C ALA A 631 -59.00 24.26 -62.92
N ASP A 632 -59.62 23.40 -62.10
CA ASP A 632 -61.02 23.00 -62.25
C ASP A 632 -61.96 24.19 -62.15
N ARG A 633 -61.77 25.07 -61.14
CA ARG A 633 -62.55 26.30 -61.00
C ARG A 633 -62.42 27.21 -62.22
N SER A 634 -61.20 27.46 -62.68
CA SER A 634 -60.97 28.29 -63.87
C SER A 634 -61.64 27.71 -65.13
N SER A 635 -61.65 26.39 -65.27
CA SER A 635 -62.37 25.71 -66.36
C SER A 635 -63.88 25.89 -66.22
N ALA A 636 -64.44 25.71 -65.02
CA ALA A 636 -65.86 25.87 -64.76
C ALA A 636 -66.34 27.31 -65.02
N GLU A 637 -65.60 28.31 -64.55
CA GLU A 637 -65.85 29.74 -64.83
C GLU A 637 -65.85 30.03 -66.33
N THR A 638 -64.88 29.44 -67.07
CA THR A 638 -64.80 29.59 -68.53
C THR A 638 -66.03 28.99 -69.22
N ASP A 639 -66.43 27.79 -68.82
CA ASP A 639 -67.62 27.12 -69.35
C ASP A 639 -68.91 27.88 -69.01
N ALA A 640 -69.00 28.43 -67.80
CA ALA A 640 -70.11 29.26 -67.36
C ALA A 640 -70.21 30.54 -68.20
N GLN A 641 -69.11 31.28 -68.37
CA GLN A 641 -69.07 32.49 -69.18
C GLN A 641 -69.44 32.20 -70.65
N ASN A 642 -68.94 31.10 -71.20
CA ASN A 642 -69.29 30.66 -72.56
C ASN A 642 -70.79 30.32 -72.67
N THR A 643 -71.37 29.69 -71.65
CA THR A 643 -72.79 29.31 -71.63
C THR A 643 -73.69 30.53 -71.47
N ILE A 644 -73.36 31.46 -70.58
CA ILE A 644 -74.05 32.76 -70.44
C ILE A 644 -74.04 33.49 -71.77
N THR A 645 -72.88 33.60 -72.41
CA THR A 645 -72.74 34.27 -73.71
C THR A 645 -73.63 33.62 -74.76
N LYS A 646 -73.72 32.28 -74.80
CA LYS A 646 -74.63 31.57 -75.72
C LYS A 646 -76.10 31.85 -75.40
N ALA A 647 -76.49 31.84 -74.12
CA ALA A 647 -77.86 32.10 -73.69
C ALA A 647 -78.30 33.54 -74.01
N MET A 648 -77.45 34.54 -73.76
CA MET A 648 -77.72 35.95 -74.08
C MET A 648 -77.85 36.22 -75.59
N ASN A 649 -77.23 35.40 -76.44
CA ASN A 649 -77.34 35.49 -77.89
C ASN A 649 -78.39 34.54 -78.49
N SER A 650 -79.16 33.84 -77.64
CA SER A 650 -80.23 32.95 -78.09
C SER A 650 -81.52 33.73 -78.32
N GLU A 651 -82.45 33.13 -79.07
CA GLU A 651 -83.79 33.70 -79.29
C GLU A 651 -84.61 33.81 -77.98
N GLN A 652 -84.19 33.10 -76.93
CA GLN A 652 -84.83 33.05 -75.62
C GLN A 652 -84.20 34.02 -74.61
N SER A 653 -83.29 34.90 -75.04
CA SER A 653 -82.57 35.80 -74.13
C SER A 653 -83.49 36.73 -73.33
N GLU A 654 -84.63 37.11 -73.90
CA GLU A 654 -85.61 38.01 -73.27
C GLU A 654 -86.59 37.27 -72.34
N GLU A 655 -86.49 35.94 -72.24
CA GLU A 655 -87.37 35.16 -71.37
C GLU A 655 -86.98 35.32 -69.90
N PRO A 656 -87.91 35.70 -68.99
CA PRO A 656 -87.58 36.03 -67.61
C PRO A 656 -86.83 34.91 -66.84
N ALA A 657 -87.19 33.64 -67.09
CA ALA A 657 -86.54 32.50 -66.46
C ALA A 657 -85.10 32.28 -66.96
N VAL A 658 -84.79 32.65 -68.20
CA VAL A 658 -83.42 32.60 -68.75
C VAL A 658 -82.58 33.72 -68.13
N GLN A 659 -83.13 34.94 -68.01
CA GLN A 659 -82.44 36.06 -67.37
C GLN A 659 -82.18 35.80 -65.88
N GLU A 660 -83.15 35.25 -65.15
CA GLU A 660 -82.97 34.87 -63.73
C GLU A 660 -81.87 33.81 -63.57
N ALA A 661 -81.84 32.79 -64.44
CA ALA A 661 -80.79 31.78 -64.41
C ALA A 661 -79.40 32.35 -64.79
N ILE A 662 -79.32 33.31 -65.71
CA ILE A 662 -78.09 34.06 -66.02
C ILE A 662 -77.62 34.86 -64.80
N ASP A 663 -78.53 35.57 -64.13
CA ASP A 663 -78.22 36.39 -62.96
C ASP A 663 -77.74 35.53 -61.78
N HIS A 664 -78.38 34.38 -61.53
CA HIS A 664 -77.93 33.42 -60.52
C HIS A 664 -76.54 32.87 -60.82
N LEU A 665 -76.27 32.44 -62.06
CA LEU A 665 -74.94 31.94 -62.42
C LEU A 665 -73.87 33.03 -62.33
N ASN A 666 -74.19 34.28 -62.70
CA ASN A 666 -73.29 35.42 -62.53
C ASN A 666 -73.01 35.74 -61.06
N GLN A 667 -74.01 35.63 -60.18
CA GLN A 667 -73.84 35.80 -58.74
C GLN A 667 -72.97 34.71 -58.15
N GLU A 668 -73.17 33.45 -58.55
CA GLU A 668 -72.35 32.31 -58.13
C GLU A 668 -70.89 32.52 -58.51
N MET A 669 -70.61 32.83 -59.79
CA MET A 669 -69.25 33.14 -60.27
C MET A 669 -68.60 34.32 -59.52
N GLN A 670 -69.37 35.36 -59.17
CA GLN A 670 -68.86 36.49 -58.38
C GLN A 670 -68.58 36.11 -56.92
N ALA A 671 -69.41 35.25 -56.33
CA ALA A 671 -69.20 34.75 -54.97
C ALA A 671 -67.95 33.87 -54.89
N GLU A 672 -67.70 33.01 -55.89
CA GLU A 672 -66.50 32.18 -55.99
C GLU A 672 -65.21 32.99 -56.16
N ALA A 673 -65.24 34.02 -57.01
CA ALA A 673 -64.08 34.86 -57.26
C ALA A 673 -63.72 35.77 -56.07
N ALA A 674 -64.70 36.08 -55.22
CA ALA A 674 -64.55 37.05 -54.14
C ALA A 674 -64.42 36.44 -52.74
N THR A 675 -64.79 35.17 -52.53
CA THR A 675 -64.84 34.57 -51.19
C THR A 675 -64.37 33.12 -51.16
N ASP A 676 -63.47 32.81 -50.23
CA ASP A 676 -63.08 31.44 -49.88
C ASP A 676 -64.16 30.85 -48.97
N SER A 677 -65.28 30.43 -49.58
CA SER A 677 -66.50 30.05 -48.88
C SER A 677 -66.98 28.68 -49.31
N SER A 678 -67.52 27.90 -48.38
CA SER A 678 -68.14 26.61 -48.66
C SER A 678 -69.52 26.72 -49.33
N ALA A 679 -70.00 27.94 -49.58
CA ALA A 679 -71.30 28.21 -50.21
C ALA A 679 -71.18 28.55 -51.70
N ALA A 680 -69.96 28.55 -52.25
CA ALA A 680 -69.66 28.84 -53.64
C ALA A 680 -68.48 27.94 -54.07
N LEU A 681 -68.81 26.69 -54.39
CA LEU A 681 -67.87 25.66 -54.84
C LEU A 681 -67.95 25.51 -56.36
N THR A 682 -66.89 24.97 -56.97
CA THR A 682 -66.84 24.66 -58.41
C THR A 682 -68.03 23.77 -58.85
N ALA A 683 -68.55 22.93 -57.94
CA ALA A 683 -69.75 22.12 -58.16
C ALA A 683 -71.05 22.96 -58.25
N ASP A 684 -71.14 24.07 -57.50
CA ASP A 684 -72.27 24.99 -57.50
C ASP A 684 -72.33 25.77 -58.83
N ILE A 685 -71.20 26.24 -59.39
CA ILE A 685 -71.15 26.72 -60.78
C ILE A 685 -71.68 25.67 -61.75
N ALA A 686 -71.26 24.41 -61.62
CA ALA A 686 -71.70 23.35 -62.53
C ALA A 686 -73.22 23.11 -62.43
N GLU A 687 -73.80 23.20 -61.24
CA GLU A 687 -75.25 23.13 -61.01
C GLU A 687 -75.98 24.33 -61.64
N LYS A 688 -75.54 25.57 -61.38
CA LYS A 688 -76.14 26.78 -61.96
C LYS A 688 -76.01 26.84 -63.48
N LEU A 689 -74.92 26.31 -64.02
CA LEU A 689 -74.73 26.14 -65.46
C LEU A 689 -75.74 25.15 -66.05
N ALA A 690 -76.06 24.06 -65.33
CA ALA A 690 -77.10 23.11 -65.74
C ALA A 690 -78.52 23.71 -65.62
N GLU A 691 -78.79 24.52 -64.60
CA GLU A 691 -80.03 25.30 -64.46
C GLU A 691 -80.24 26.24 -65.66
N LEU A 692 -79.22 27.00 -66.05
CA LEU A 692 -79.28 27.89 -67.22
C LEU A 692 -79.55 27.12 -68.51
N LYS A 693 -78.85 26.01 -68.75
CA LYS A 693 -79.12 25.15 -69.91
C LYS A 693 -80.57 24.63 -69.93
N THR A 694 -81.10 24.28 -68.75
CA THR A 694 -82.48 23.81 -68.61
C THR A 694 -83.47 24.94 -68.88
N ALA A 695 -83.24 26.14 -68.34
CA ALA A 695 -84.08 27.31 -68.54
C ALA A 695 -84.16 27.69 -70.03
N VAL A 696 -83.02 27.75 -70.74
CA VAL A 696 -82.98 28.03 -72.19
C VAL A 696 -83.78 27.00 -72.99
N ASN A 697 -83.62 25.70 -72.68
CA ASN A 697 -84.36 24.64 -73.39
C ASN A 697 -85.87 24.68 -73.11
N GLN A 698 -86.26 24.95 -71.85
CA GLN A 698 -87.67 25.08 -71.47
C GLN A 698 -88.29 26.32 -72.12
N ALA A 699 -87.59 27.45 -72.12
CA ALA A 699 -87.99 28.66 -72.81
C ALA A 699 -88.19 28.43 -74.31
N ALA A 700 -87.26 27.74 -74.98
CA ALA A 700 -87.39 27.40 -76.40
C ALA A 700 -88.63 26.53 -76.65
N THR A 701 -88.88 25.55 -75.80
CA THR A 701 -90.07 24.68 -75.89
C THR A 701 -91.38 25.46 -75.67
N ALA A 702 -91.40 26.38 -74.71
CA ALA A 702 -92.57 27.20 -74.40
C ALA A 702 -92.88 28.21 -75.51
N GLN A 703 -91.84 28.81 -76.10
CA GLN A 703 -91.94 29.73 -77.22
C GLN A 703 -92.50 29.02 -78.46
N GLU A 704 -92.01 27.82 -78.77
CA GLU A 704 -92.54 27.01 -79.89
C GLU A 704 -94.00 26.64 -79.67
N ALA A 705 -94.36 26.17 -78.47
CA ALA A 705 -95.75 25.85 -78.13
C ALA A 705 -96.69 27.07 -78.19
N ALA A 706 -96.18 28.28 -77.91
CA ALA A 706 -96.94 29.53 -78.09
C ALA A 706 -97.10 29.91 -79.57
N LYS A 707 -96.05 29.74 -80.38
CA LYS A 707 -96.10 29.94 -81.84
C LYS A 707 -97.06 28.96 -82.52
N ASP A 708 -97.09 27.70 -82.09
CA ASP A 708 -98.04 26.70 -82.57
C ASP A 708 -99.49 27.11 -82.29
N LYS A 709 -99.80 27.52 -81.05
CA LYS A 709 -101.15 28.02 -80.69
C LYS A 709 -101.53 29.30 -81.45
N ALA A 710 -100.57 30.19 -81.68
CA ALA A 710 -100.77 31.38 -82.49
C ALA A 710 -101.12 31.02 -83.95
N ASN A 711 -100.43 30.04 -84.52
CA ASN A 711 -100.74 29.50 -85.85
C ASN A 711 -102.09 28.78 -85.90
N GLU A 712 -102.48 28.03 -84.86
CA GLU A 712 -103.82 27.45 -84.75
C GLU A 712 -104.91 28.53 -84.77
N ALA A 713 -104.74 29.60 -83.98
CA ALA A 713 -105.69 30.72 -83.95
C ALA A 713 -105.77 31.46 -85.30
N LEU A 714 -104.66 31.63 -86.02
CA LEU A 714 -104.63 32.20 -87.38
C LEU A 714 -105.39 31.35 -88.41
N ASN A 715 -105.47 30.04 -88.20
CA ASN A 715 -106.22 29.14 -89.09
C ASN A 715 -107.73 29.09 -88.77
N ASP A 716 -108.16 29.58 -87.60
CA ASP A 716 -109.58 29.55 -87.15
C ASP A 716 -110.31 30.90 -87.30
N LEU A 717 -109.83 31.79 -88.17
CA LEU A 717 -110.39 33.13 -88.33
C LEU A 717 -111.71 33.17 -89.10
N GLN A 718 -112.02 32.12 -89.86
CA GLN A 718 -113.20 32.03 -90.71
C GLN A 718 -114.48 31.88 -89.86
N PRO A 719 -115.62 32.49 -90.24
CA PRO A 719 -115.85 33.19 -91.50
C PRO A 719 -115.68 34.72 -91.42
N VAL A 720 -114.87 35.25 -90.49
CA VAL A 720 -114.73 36.71 -90.23
C VAL A 720 -113.31 37.22 -90.43
N SER A 721 -112.47 36.50 -91.17
CA SER A 721 -111.05 36.80 -91.28
C SER A 721 -110.75 38.12 -91.97
N ASN A 722 -111.67 38.61 -92.81
CA ASN A 722 -111.53 39.88 -93.53
C ASN A 722 -112.07 41.11 -92.74
N GLU A 723 -112.55 40.91 -91.51
CA GLU A 723 -113.08 42.02 -90.72
C GLU A 723 -111.97 42.95 -90.20
N PRO A 724 -112.15 44.28 -90.22
CA PRO A 724 -111.09 45.23 -89.87
C PRO A 724 -110.45 45.00 -88.48
N GLY A 725 -111.25 44.57 -87.50
CA GLY A 725 -110.77 44.26 -86.14
C GLY A 725 -109.92 42.99 -86.08
N VAL A 726 -110.25 41.97 -86.89
CA VAL A 726 -109.54 40.70 -86.98
C VAL A 726 -108.26 40.86 -87.80
N GLU A 727 -108.31 41.56 -88.94
CA GLU A 727 -107.13 41.89 -89.76
C GLU A 727 -106.09 42.70 -88.98
N THR A 728 -106.53 43.68 -88.17
CA THR A 728 -105.61 44.45 -87.32
C THR A 728 -104.89 43.57 -86.27
N ALA A 729 -105.63 42.67 -85.61
CA ALA A 729 -105.06 41.73 -84.64
C ALA A 729 -104.16 40.67 -85.30
N LYS A 730 -104.53 40.21 -86.49
CA LYS A 730 -103.78 39.27 -87.32
C LYS A 730 -102.44 39.86 -87.76
N ALA A 731 -102.44 41.08 -88.30
CA ALA A 731 -101.21 41.79 -88.67
C ALA A 731 -100.30 42.03 -87.45
N ALA A 732 -100.88 42.39 -86.29
CA ALA A 732 -100.11 42.56 -85.06
C ALA A 732 -99.43 41.25 -84.59
N LEU A 733 -100.09 40.09 -84.73
CA LEU A 733 -99.50 38.80 -84.39
C LEU A 733 -98.46 38.34 -85.43
N LEU A 734 -98.76 38.46 -86.73
CA LEU A 734 -97.86 38.03 -87.82
C LEU A 734 -96.62 38.91 -87.94
N ASP A 735 -96.81 40.23 -88.12
CA ASP A 735 -95.72 41.13 -88.51
C ASP A 735 -94.79 41.49 -87.35
N LYS A 736 -95.28 41.42 -86.11
CA LYS A 736 -94.51 41.85 -84.93
C LYS A 736 -94.04 40.73 -84.03
N LEU A 737 -94.69 39.56 -84.04
CA LEU A 737 -94.45 38.53 -83.03
C LEU A 737 -94.10 37.16 -83.63
N LEU A 738 -94.82 36.70 -84.66
CA LEU A 738 -94.46 35.44 -85.33
C LEU A 738 -93.27 35.60 -86.29
N ALA A 739 -93.12 36.78 -86.92
CA ALA A 739 -91.98 37.09 -87.77
C ALA A 739 -90.70 37.43 -86.97
N ASP A 740 -90.84 37.76 -85.69
CA ASP A 740 -89.71 38.03 -84.80
C ASP A 740 -89.34 36.75 -84.03
N PRO A 741 -88.20 36.10 -84.35
CA PRO A 741 -87.77 34.90 -83.66
C PRO A 741 -87.53 35.11 -82.16
N ALA A 742 -87.26 36.35 -81.71
CA ALA A 742 -87.03 36.72 -80.33
C ALA A 742 -88.29 37.18 -79.57
N ALA A 743 -89.48 37.13 -80.20
CA ALA A 743 -90.71 37.52 -79.54
C ALA A 743 -90.95 36.65 -78.28
N SER A 744 -91.26 37.31 -77.16
CA SER A 744 -91.48 36.60 -75.91
C SER A 744 -92.70 35.70 -75.99
N THR A 745 -92.64 34.57 -75.29
CA THR A 745 -93.74 33.61 -75.15
C THR A 745 -95.02 34.32 -74.69
N GLN A 746 -94.90 35.26 -73.75
CA GLN A 746 -96.03 36.02 -73.22
C GLN A 746 -96.62 36.99 -74.26
N ASP A 747 -95.79 37.65 -75.06
CA ASP A 747 -96.28 38.56 -76.10
C ASP A 747 -97.01 37.79 -77.20
N VAL A 748 -96.47 36.64 -77.65
CA VAL A 748 -97.13 35.74 -78.61
C VAL A 748 -98.48 35.26 -78.06
N GLN A 749 -98.54 34.83 -76.79
CA GLN A 749 -99.79 34.41 -76.15
C GLN A 749 -100.80 35.55 -76.02
N ASN A 750 -100.37 36.75 -75.62
CA ASN A 750 -101.24 37.91 -75.48
C ASN A 750 -101.84 38.34 -76.82
N ALA A 751 -101.03 38.36 -77.88
CA ALA A 751 -101.51 38.69 -79.22
C ALA A 751 -102.40 37.57 -79.80
N THR A 752 -102.11 36.30 -79.54
CA THR A 752 -102.99 35.18 -79.90
C THR A 752 -104.34 35.29 -79.21
N LYS A 753 -104.36 35.66 -77.92
CA LYS A 753 -105.59 35.91 -77.16
C LYS A 753 -106.37 37.08 -77.75
N ALA A 754 -105.70 38.19 -78.07
CA ALA A 754 -106.33 39.35 -78.69
C ALA A 754 -106.94 39.01 -80.07
N LEU A 755 -106.24 38.21 -80.89
CA LEU A 755 -106.74 37.72 -82.18
C LEU A 755 -107.97 36.82 -82.00
N THR A 756 -107.94 35.91 -81.04
CA THR A 756 -109.06 35.01 -80.73
C THR A 756 -110.29 35.80 -80.24
N GLU A 757 -110.08 36.78 -79.36
CA GLU A 757 -111.14 37.66 -78.85
C GLU A 757 -111.74 38.53 -79.96
N ALA A 758 -110.91 39.11 -80.83
CA ALA A 758 -111.37 39.87 -81.99
C ALA A 758 -112.19 38.99 -82.95
N THR A 759 -111.71 37.78 -83.24
CA THR A 759 -112.40 36.82 -84.11
C THR A 759 -113.75 36.41 -83.53
N THR A 760 -113.80 36.14 -82.22
CA THR A 760 -115.05 35.78 -81.54
C THR A 760 -116.04 36.94 -81.57
N ALA A 761 -115.60 38.15 -81.23
CA ALA A 761 -116.45 39.33 -81.23
C ALA A 761 -117.04 39.63 -82.62
N GLU A 762 -116.26 39.45 -83.70
CA GLU A 762 -116.77 39.62 -85.06
C GLU A 762 -117.67 38.47 -85.51
N LYS A 763 -117.41 37.22 -85.10
CA LYS A 763 -118.34 36.09 -85.31
C LYS A 763 -119.69 36.37 -84.66
N ASP A 764 -119.69 36.82 -83.41
CA ASP A 764 -120.91 37.14 -82.67
C ASP A 764 -121.70 38.27 -83.34
N LYS A 765 -121.02 39.32 -83.83
CA LYS A 765 -121.67 40.40 -84.61
C LYS A 765 -122.24 39.88 -85.92
N ARG A 766 -121.48 39.09 -86.68
CA ARG A 766 -121.90 38.52 -87.95
C ARG A 766 -123.12 37.62 -87.76
N ASP A 767 -123.17 36.82 -86.70
CA ASP A 767 -124.32 35.98 -86.36
C ASP A 767 -125.55 36.81 -85.97
N ALA A 768 -125.37 37.88 -85.19
CA ALA A 768 -126.45 38.78 -84.80
C ALA A 768 -127.07 39.50 -86.02
N ILE A 769 -126.22 40.03 -86.90
CA ILE A 769 -126.65 40.74 -88.11
C ILE A 769 -127.25 39.78 -89.13
N ASN A 770 -126.73 38.56 -89.27
CA ASN A 770 -127.37 37.54 -90.10
C ASN A 770 -128.75 37.14 -89.55
N THR A 771 -128.90 37.06 -88.23
CA THR A 771 -130.21 36.82 -87.59
C THR A 771 -131.18 37.98 -87.87
N GLU A 772 -130.69 39.22 -87.81
CA GLU A 772 -131.48 40.42 -88.15
C GLU A 772 -131.86 40.42 -89.65
N ALA A 773 -130.90 40.13 -90.53
CA ALA A 773 -131.11 39.99 -91.97
C ALA A 773 -132.17 38.93 -92.27
N ASP A 774 -132.07 37.74 -91.68
CA ASP A 774 -133.03 36.64 -91.88
C ASP A 774 -134.43 37.00 -91.39
N SER A 775 -134.53 37.71 -90.25
CA SER A 775 -135.80 38.24 -89.75
C SER A 775 -136.40 39.25 -90.72
N TYR A 776 -135.58 40.21 -91.19
CA TYR A 776 -136.03 41.27 -92.10
C TYR A 776 -136.41 40.71 -93.48
N ILE A 777 -135.63 39.78 -94.01
CA ILE A 777 -135.93 39.00 -95.23
C ILE A 777 -137.30 38.32 -95.09
N THR A 778 -137.54 37.65 -93.95
CA THR A 778 -138.80 36.95 -93.69
C THR A 778 -139.98 37.92 -93.64
N ASP A 779 -139.81 39.07 -93.00
CA ASP A 779 -140.84 40.11 -92.92
C ASP A 779 -141.15 40.71 -94.30
N VAL A 780 -140.12 41.03 -95.09
CA VAL A 780 -140.27 41.57 -96.45
C VAL A 780 -140.90 40.54 -97.40
N GLN A 781 -140.51 39.27 -97.34
CA GLN A 781 -141.07 38.19 -98.17
C GLN A 781 -142.57 37.93 -97.91
N ASN A 782 -143.06 38.23 -96.71
CA ASN A 782 -144.47 38.10 -96.34
C ASN A 782 -145.30 39.37 -96.58
N SER A 783 -144.68 40.44 -97.11
CA SER A 783 -145.35 41.70 -97.40
C SER A 783 -146.07 41.70 -98.76
N ALA A 784 -147.01 42.63 -98.96
CA ALA A 784 -147.72 42.78 -100.24
C ALA A 784 -146.81 43.25 -101.38
N GLN A 785 -145.60 43.75 -101.06
CA GLN A 785 -144.58 44.27 -101.97
C GLN A 785 -143.58 43.18 -102.42
N ALA A 786 -143.70 41.95 -101.92
CA ALA A 786 -142.74 40.87 -102.17
C ALA A 786 -142.62 40.42 -103.63
N SER A 787 -143.59 40.76 -104.49
CA SER A 787 -143.56 40.49 -105.95
C SER A 787 -143.02 41.68 -106.78
N GLU A 788 -142.71 42.79 -106.09
CA GLU A 788 -141.75 43.85 -106.39
C GLU A 788 -140.48 43.52 -107.20
N PRO A 789 -140.29 43.85 -108.49
CA PRO A 789 -139.04 43.52 -109.19
C PRO A 789 -137.77 44.08 -108.52
N THR A 790 -137.85 45.28 -107.94
CA THR A 790 -136.75 45.93 -107.20
C THR A 790 -136.54 45.31 -105.81
N VAL A 791 -137.61 44.92 -105.12
CA VAL A 791 -137.58 44.24 -103.82
C VAL A 791 -137.03 42.82 -103.95
N VAL A 792 -137.42 42.08 -105.00
CA VAL A 792 -136.87 40.76 -105.34
C VAL A 792 -135.38 40.83 -105.65
N SER A 793 -134.93 41.88 -106.35
CA SER A 793 -133.50 42.07 -106.64
C SER A 793 -132.68 42.35 -105.38
N ALA A 794 -133.17 43.20 -104.47
CA ALA A 794 -132.52 43.46 -103.18
C ALA A 794 -132.54 42.24 -102.24
N LEU A 795 -133.62 41.45 -102.24
CA LEU A 795 -133.72 40.19 -101.51
C LEU A 795 -132.70 39.16 -101.99
N ASN A 796 -132.52 39.03 -103.31
CA ASN A 796 -131.52 38.13 -103.87
C ASN A 796 -130.09 38.64 -103.60
N ALA A 797 -129.85 39.95 -103.66
CA ALA A 797 -128.55 40.53 -103.33
C ALA A 797 -128.16 40.29 -101.86
N LEU A 798 -129.07 40.50 -100.90
CA LEU A 798 -128.81 40.23 -99.48
C LEU A 798 -128.63 38.72 -99.21
N ARG A 799 -129.50 37.86 -99.75
CA ARG A 799 -129.56 36.44 -99.39
C ARG A 799 -128.64 35.51 -100.20
N GLN A 800 -128.52 35.72 -101.51
CA GLN A 800 -127.72 34.87 -102.40
C GLN A 800 -126.32 35.43 -102.66
N ASP A 801 -126.15 36.74 -102.68
CA ASP A 801 -124.84 37.35 -102.95
C ASP A 801 -124.09 37.74 -101.68
N LEU A 802 -124.71 38.34 -100.66
CA LEU A 802 -123.99 38.81 -99.46
C LEU A 802 -123.94 37.80 -98.31
N GLN A 803 -125.09 37.29 -97.80
CA GLN A 803 -125.09 36.31 -96.69
C GLN A 803 -124.37 34.99 -97.06
N ALA A 804 -124.51 34.53 -98.31
CA ALA A 804 -123.83 33.32 -98.78
C ALA A 804 -122.31 33.50 -98.95
N LYS A 805 -121.87 34.67 -99.42
CA LYS A 805 -120.44 35.01 -99.53
C LYS A 805 -119.80 35.29 -98.18
N ALA A 806 -120.52 35.95 -97.27
CA ALA A 806 -120.08 36.16 -95.89
C ALA A 806 -119.92 34.83 -95.14
N ALA A 807 -120.80 33.85 -95.38
CA ALA A 807 -120.66 32.51 -94.81
C ALA A 807 -119.41 31.74 -95.30
N THR A 808 -118.87 32.12 -96.46
CA THR A 808 -117.61 31.59 -97.02
C THR A 808 -116.41 32.51 -96.80
N ASP A 809 -116.55 33.55 -95.96
CA ASP A 809 -115.53 34.56 -95.66
C ASP A 809 -114.96 35.28 -96.89
N ASP A 810 -115.85 35.68 -97.79
CA ASP A 810 -115.47 36.51 -98.93
C ASP A 810 -115.19 37.95 -98.47
N ALA A 811 -114.13 38.56 -99.00
CA ALA A 811 -113.74 39.93 -98.68
C ALA A 811 -114.74 40.98 -99.19
N ASP A 812 -115.58 40.62 -100.17
CA ASP A 812 -116.62 41.48 -100.74
C ASP A 812 -117.97 41.36 -99.97
N ALA A 813 -117.98 40.68 -98.82
CA ALA A 813 -119.16 40.46 -98.00
C ALA A 813 -118.83 40.59 -96.50
N LEU A 814 -118.57 41.83 -96.07
CA LEU A 814 -118.32 42.15 -94.67
C LEU A 814 -119.61 42.22 -93.87
N THR A 815 -119.50 42.14 -92.55
CA THR A 815 -120.64 42.25 -91.63
C THR A 815 -121.37 43.60 -91.81
N ALA A 816 -120.61 44.67 -92.10
CA ALA A 816 -121.15 45.99 -92.45
C ALA A 816 -121.88 46.02 -93.80
N ASP A 817 -121.47 45.20 -94.78
CA ASP A 817 -122.14 45.13 -96.09
C ASP A 817 -123.49 44.42 -95.98
N ILE A 818 -123.61 43.41 -95.09
CA ILE A 818 -124.89 42.79 -94.76
C ILE A 818 -125.82 43.81 -94.08
N GLU A 819 -125.33 44.57 -93.10
CA GLU A 819 -126.07 45.68 -92.47
C GLU A 819 -126.57 46.71 -93.52
N GLN A 820 -125.70 47.11 -94.45
CA GLN A 820 -126.04 48.07 -95.49
C GLN A 820 -127.08 47.49 -96.47
N ALA A 821 -126.97 46.21 -96.82
CA ALA A 821 -127.94 45.56 -97.70
C ALA A 821 -129.31 45.33 -97.03
N ILE A 822 -129.38 45.17 -95.70
CA ILE A 822 -130.65 45.25 -94.95
C ILE A 822 -131.27 46.64 -95.09
N ALA A 823 -130.47 47.70 -94.94
CA ALA A 823 -130.94 49.08 -95.08
C ALA A 823 -131.40 49.40 -96.52
N ASP A 824 -130.71 48.88 -97.53
CA ASP A 824 -131.09 49.03 -98.94
C ASP A 824 -132.38 48.25 -99.25
N LEU A 825 -132.55 47.06 -98.66
CA LEU A 825 -133.79 46.28 -98.76
C LEU A 825 -134.98 47.01 -98.12
N ALA A 826 -134.77 47.65 -96.96
CA ALA A 826 -135.77 48.50 -96.32
C ALA A 826 -136.19 49.68 -97.21
N THR A 827 -135.23 50.33 -97.86
CA THR A 827 -135.47 51.45 -98.79
C THR A 827 -136.22 51.01 -100.05
N ALA A 828 -135.90 49.82 -100.59
CA ALA A 828 -136.59 49.24 -101.72
C ALA A 828 -138.07 48.93 -101.40
N GLN A 829 -138.36 48.45 -100.18
CA GLN A 829 -139.73 48.20 -99.70
C GLN A 829 -140.55 49.49 -99.61
N GLU A 830 -139.97 50.59 -99.14
CA GLU A 830 -140.63 51.89 -99.01
C GLU A 830 -140.96 52.51 -100.39
N THR A 831 -140.07 52.34 -101.36
CA THR A 831 -140.30 52.77 -102.75
C THR A 831 -141.44 51.98 -103.42
N ALA A 832 -141.57 50.67 -103.13
CA ALA A 832 -142.66 49.84 -103.64
C ALA A 832 -144.04 50.21 -103.05
N ALA A 833 -144.09 50.68 -101.81
CA ALA A 833 -145.33 51.15 -101.19
C ALA A 833 -145.90 52.41 -101.85
N GLY A 834 -145.05 53.31 -102.39
CA GLY A 834 -145.47 54.54 -103.06
C GLY A 834 -146.14 54.34 -104.43
N ASN A 835 -145.79 53.29 -105.18
CA ASN A 835 -146.31 53.05 -106.53
C ASN A 835 -147.75 52.49 -106.56
N GLN A 836 -148.25 51.90 -105.46
CA GLN A 836 -149.60 51.33 -105.37
C GLN A 836 -150.71 52.37 -105.12
N GLU A 837 -150.36 53.59 -104.69
CA GLU A 837 -151.34 54.62 -104.33
C GLU A 837 -151.85 55.39 -105.57
N THR A 838 -151.03 55.54 -106.62
CA THR A 838 -151.38 56.26 -107.87
C THR A 838 -152.38 55.49 -108.76
N ALA A 839 -152.55 54.18 -108.58
CA ALA A 839 -153.47 53.35 -109.37
C ALA A 839 -154.95 53.43 -108.93
N ARG A 840 -155.24 53.97 -107.72
CA ARG A 840 -156.61 54.04 -107.19
C ARG A 840 -157.39 55.29 -107.59
N ASP A 841 -156.73 56.37 -108.00
CA ASP A 841 -157.38 57.64 -108.32
C ASP A 841 -158.04 57.73 -109.72
N ALA A 842 -157.90 56.72 -110.57
CA ALA A 842 -158.37 56.77 -111.96
C ALA A 842 -159.74 56.11 -112.24
N ALA A 843 -160.34 55.34 -111.31
CA ALA A 843 -161.40 54.37 -111.64
C ALA A 843 -162.86 54.71 -111.26
N LYS A 844 -163.19 55.89 -110.72
CA LYS A 844 -164.56 56.17 -110.21
C LYS A 844 -165.37 57.27 -110.91
N ALA A 845 -164.95 57.73 -112.08
CA ALA A 845 -165.55 58.89 -112.79
C ALA A 845 -166.33 58.59 -114.10
N ALA A 846 -166.83 57.37 -114.39
CA ALA A 846 -167.55 57.15 -115.65
C ALA A 846 -168.66 56.07 -115.64
N ILE A 847 -169.92 56.55 -115.70
CA ILE A 847 -171.07 56.10 -116.53
C ILE A 847 -172.35 55.63 -115.80
N ALA A 848 -173.45 56.28 -116.22
CA ALA A 848 -174.86 56.14 -115.85
C ALA A 848 -175.69 55.59 -117.04
N GLU A 849 -176.97 55.25 -116.77
CA GLU A 849 -178.17 55.33 -117.64
C GLU A 849 -178.84 54.00 -118.11
N THR A 850 -180.05 53.72 -117.59
CA THR A 850 -181.28 53.20 -118.28
C THR A 850 -182.46 53.01 -117.28
N GLU A 851 -183.55 53.75 -117.46
CA GLU A 851 -184.88 53.75 -116.77
C GLU A 851 -186.00 53.25 -117.73
N PRO A 852 -187.35 53.05 -117.45
CA PRO A 852 -188.22 53.04 -116.24
C PRO A 852 -189.45 52.01 -116.20
N VAL A 853 -190.28 52.08 -115.12
CA VAL A 853 -191.73 51.71 -114.82
C VAL A 853 -192.36 50.26 -114.74
N SER A 854 -193.06 50.04 -113.60
CA SER A 854 -194.42 49.43 -113.39
C SER A 854 -194.62 47.90 -113.23
N TYR A 855 -195.51 47.33 -112.39
CA TYR A 855 -196.22 47.65 -111.11
C TYR A 855 -197.07 46.38 -110.71
N GLU A 856 -197.26 46.15 -109.40
CA GLU A 856 -198.43 45.48 -108.71
C GLU A 856 -198.38 44.02 -108.15
N ASP A 857 -198.39 43.95 -106.81
CA ASP A 857 -199.49 43.51 -105.92
C ASP A 857 -200.41 42.34 -106.31
N THR A 858 -199.96 41.11 -106.06
CA THR A 858 -200.53 40.15 -105.06
C THR A 858 -199.97 38.74 -105.26
N VAL A 859 -198.96 38.38 -104.48
CA VAL A 859 -198.85 37.00 -103.94
C VAL A 859 -198.71 37.11 -102.42
N SER A 860 -199.79 37.59 -101.82
CA SER A 860 -200.07 37.62 -100.37
C SER A 860 -201.18 36.61 -100.07
N THR A 861 -201.07 35.93 -98.92
CA THR A 861 -202.15 35.27 -98.16
C THR A 861 -202.50 33.81 -98.44
N ALA A 862 -202.02 33.20 -99.51
CA ALA A 862 -202.14 31.76 -99.67
C ALA A 862 -200.90 31.31 -100.43
N ARG A 863 -199.96 30.67 -99.77
CA ARG A 863 -200.13 29.84 -98.58
C ARG A 863 -198.78 29.86 -97.86
N LYS A 864 -198.56 30.70 -96.85
CA LYS A 864 -199.34 30.92 -95.61
C LYS A 864 -199.77 29.61 -94.95
N GLU A 865 -199.21 29.42 -93.77
CA GLU A 865 -199.59 28.48 -92.71
C GLU A 865 -199.17 27.01 -92.85
N ILE A 866 -197.86 26.79 -93.06
CA ILE A 866 -197.07 25.85 -92.25
C ILE A 866 -196.04 26.75 -91.53
N CYS A 867 -196.17 27.31 -90.33
CA CYS A 867 -197.12 27.28 -89.20
C CYS A 867 -197.64 25.95 -88.68
N LYS A 868 -196.78 24.95 -88.68
CA LYS A 868 -196.67 24.18 -87.45
C LYS A 868 -195.24 24.35 -87.02
N LEU A 869 -195.03 24.68 -85.74
CA LEU A 869 -194.63 23.60 -84.86
C LEU A 869 -193.63 22.75 -85.63
N PHE A 870 -192.38 23.15 -85.55
CA PHE A 870 -191.64 22.75 -84.37
C PHE A 870 -190.69 21.69 -84.86
N TRP A 871 -189.58 21.66 -84.16
CA TRP A 871 -188.83 20.44 -83.91
C TRP A 871 -187.89 20.00 -85.03
N GLN A 872 -186.61 20.26 -84.74
CA GLN A 872 -185.38 19.99 -85.51
C GLN A 872 -185.07 21.08 -86.56
N MET A 873 -184.06 21.95 -86.44
CA MET A 873 -182.92 22.17 -85.53
C MET A 873 -182.79 23.71 -85.38
N ARG A 874 -182.90 24.43 -84.26
CA ARG A 874 -182.44 24.31 -82.85
C ARG A 874 -180.92 24.23 -82.68
N MET A 875 -180.43 25.21 -81.89
CA MET A 875 -179.11 25.39 -81.26
C MET A 875 -178.11 26.16 -82.14
N GLN A 876 -177.39 27.20 -81.69
CA GLN A 876 -177.23 27.80 -80.37
C GLN A 876 -176.34 29.06 -80.53
N ARG A 877 -176.63 30.15 -79.82
CA ARG A 877 -175.58 30.85 -79.02
C ARG A 877 -175.07 29.85 -77.96
N PRO A 878 -173.99 30.10 -77.21
CA PRO A 878 -172.75 30.86 -77.41
C PRO A 878 -171.53 29.99 -76.99
N LEU A 879 -170.31 30.54 -76.97
CA LEU A 879 -169.21 30.29 -76.01
C LEU A 879 -168.00 31.04 -76.61
N LYS A 880 -167.50 32.06 -75.89
CA LYS A 880 -166.28 32.00 -75.07
C LYS A 880 -165.04 31.67 -75.93
N PHE A 881 -163.89 32.31 -75.83
CA PHE A 881 -163.26 33.23 -74.89
C PHE A 881 -162.02 33.68 -75.70
N ARG A 882 -161.63 34.96 -75.81
CA ARG A 882 -161.12 35.83 -74.76
C ARG A 882 -159.85 35.27 -74.11
N ARG A 883 -158.84 36.16 -74.05
CA ARG A 883 -157.66 36.20 -73.15
C ARG A 883 -156.40 35.50 -73.65
N GLN A 884 -155.21 36.05 -73.46
CA GLN A 884 -154.79 37.36 -72.93
C GLN A 884 -153.28 37.48 -73.14
N ARG A 885 -152.85 38.69 -73.50
CA ARG A 885 -151.78 39.48 -72.85
C ARG A 885 -150.43 38.83 -72.48
N LYS A 886 -149.42 39.56 -72.97
CA LYS A 886 -148.17 40.03 -72.33
C LYS A 886 -147.02 39.01 -72.35
N GLN A 887 -145.78 39.40 -72.68
CA GLN A 887 -145.17 40.73 -72.76
C GLN A 887 -144.13 40.76 -73.89
#